data_AF-A0A369H425-F1
#
_entry.id   AF-A0A369H425-F1
#
_cell.length_a   1.000
_cell.length_b   1.000
_cell.length_c   1.000
_cell.angle_alpha   90.00
_cell.angle_beta   90.00
_cell.angle_gamma   90.00
#
_symmetry.space_group_name_H-M   'P 1'
#
loop_
_entity.id
_entity.type
_entity.pdbx_description
1 polymer ?
#
loop_
_entity_poly.entity_id
_entity_poly.type
_entity_poly.pdbx_seq_one_letter_code
_entity_poly.pdbx_strand_id
1 'polypeptide(L)'
;MPTHKRLLPREGFCADVLVKVVRRTALNPALMLPLVVAARFTARGQQLSELHPNVATALTVLLGLALTRAANAWLSDKMRNNWVNDRYDWSKEIVLITGGAAGIGGTMVRMLEEKKITVVVLDLQPMSFVTSSRVHHFHCDIRSPERVKAVAATVKAKIGHPTVVINNAGVFRGKSIATAEPGDIRLTFDVNTLAPYWVTKAFLSNMIDRNHGMIVTVSSIAAWLTLPNMVDYAASKAASMAFSEGLAAEVSTLYKAPKIRVVSVHPGHTRTALFEGFEQGAGFFAPALEPESIAEAVITQVLSGRSANVVLPETTALMASLRAIPDWYGIRTRVRFRGVAARWRGRQVVQDVDAPPDEMGNSSKGTSESTVLVSDTEAAADPVRRLESRYSPLVSSRPPAVMAPGILHGSSPTLVDVERQLAPVDEAKEMDAVADLTMLRSFPEPPVECQVCVVGAGPAGLMLAVCLTRCGIRVEVIDDRADQTPVGRADGLQPKTIETLRQLRMADILLQRGVRVFDISFWRSTADEPLHRLGREVHYPPVIDVLDPYILLVHQGIVESLFIDDMRKRGREVRRNTAFESYDHVAGKSSHIQVNCRTNVNHDKRTILAQYLVGCDGAHSKVRKSIPDVEAVGMSQAAIWGVLDGELITNFPDIWSKTLVYSEEHGSILIIPRERNMTRFYIELKACATTDRRHLGQSFVMQQARKIMAPFSVDWRYIEWFGRYQVGQRVASRFSDTKTRVFLSGDASHTHSPKAAQGMNTSMHDSWNLAWKLNLAIRGLAKPELLESYDEERRKIALDLVNFDYEHANQIAGGDAVALAKNFKANVRFISGIGAEYDGSAINHGNPANPLSPVGGDARPGCLLPPAKVTRYIDSNPVDVQLDIPMLGQFRVFLLMWDVQEAAPFLTTFCRAVAGDGSLMSQLSAAASTSYAAQPRLGSPEDVYLRPERYTAVSHLFTFALITTMAKAEMEISDLPAMLQDSRWTLYLDDIPEKDTRGQLCTEKWLGSLEPGEVAIVNVRPDGYVGSLARWDSSVDDAGERAARWLDEYYGGFMRLPETET
;
A
#
# COMPACT_ATOMS: atom_id res chain seq x y z
N MET A 1 27.05 30.17 -28.64
CA MET A 1 26.34 31.33 -28.13
C MET A 1 27.25 32.05 -27.16
N PRO A 2 27.75 33.24 -27.52
CA PRO A 2 28.51 34.04 -26.58
C PRO A 2 27.66 34.37 -25.35
N THR A 3 28.26 34.31 -24.16
CA THR A 3 27.65 34.78 -22.91
C THR A 3 27.13 36.21 -23.08
N HIS A 4 25.96 36.51 -22.51
CA HIS A 4 25.31 37.79 -22.76
C HIS A 4 26.04 38.92 -22.05
N LYS A 5 26.88 39.66 -22.78
CA LYS A 5 27.71 40.76 -22.25
C LYS A 5 27.03 42.14 -22.26
N ARG A 6 25.74 42.23 -22.58
CA ARG A 6 25.03 43.53 -22.61
C ARG A 6 24.66 43.99 -21.18
N LEU A 7 24.55 45.31 -21.00
CA LEU A 7 24.26 45.95 -19.71
C LEU A 7 22.89 45.56 -19.14
N LEU A 8 21.90 45.37 -20.02
CA LEU A 8 20.56 44.88 -19.68
C LEU A 8 20.50 43.35 -19.86
N PRO A 9 19.66 42.63 -19.10
CA PRO A 9 19.39 41.21 -19.34
C PRO A 9 18.57 41.01 -20.63
N ARG A 10 18.46 39.75 -21.11
CA ARG A 10 17.74 39.44 -22.37
C ARG A 10 16.26 39.82 -22.29
N GLU A 11 15.72 39.87 -21.09
CA GLU A 11 14.34 40.20 -20.77
C GLU A 11 14.06 41.73 -20.75
N GLY A 12 15.07 42.56 -21.02
CA GLY A 12 14.96 44.02 -21.01
C GLY A 12 15.15 44.65 -19.63
N PHE A 13 14.65 45.86 -19.42
CA PHE A 13 14.77 46.54 -18.13
C PHE A 13 13.72 46.03 -17.13
N CYS A 14 14.15 45.21 -16.18
CA CYS A 14 13.31 44.62 -15.14
C CYS A 14 13.84 44.92 -13.73
N ALA A 15 13.04 44.60 -12.70
CA ALA A 15 13.39 44.87 -11.30
C ALA A 15 14.74 44.25 -10.87
N ASP A 16 15.17 43.14 -11.47
CA ASP A 16 16.48 42.52 -11.23
C ASP A 16 17.65 43.47 -11.55
N VAL A 17 17.50 44.37 -12.54
CA VAL A 17 18.53 45.36 -12.87
C VAL A 17 18.71 46.32 -11.70
N LEU A 18 17.62 46.81 -11.11
CA LEU A 18 17.63 47.70 -9.95
C LEU A 18 18.22 46.99 -8.73
N VAL A 19 17.78 45.76 -8.45
CA VAL A 19 18.30 44.95 -7.34
C VAL A 19 19.81 44.73 -7.49
N LYS A 20 20.30 44.43 -8.70
CA LYS A 20 21.74 44.28 -8.97
C LYS A 20 22.51 45.58 -8.77
N VAL A 21 21.97 46.72 -9.20
CA VAL A 21 22.59 48.05 -8.99
C VAL A 21 22.69 48.35 -7.50
N VAL A 22 21.57 48.29 -6.76
CA VAL A 22 21.53 48.53 -5.31
C VAL A 22 22.50 47.61 -4.57
N ARG A 23 22.56 46.33 -4.94
CA ARG A 23 23.50 45.36 -4.36
C ARG A 23 24.96 45.72 -4.62
N ARG A 24 25.29 46.21 -5.82
CA ARG A 24 26.68 46.57 -6.19
C ARG A 24 27.10 47.93 -5.65
N THR A 25 26.16 48.80 -5.29
CA THR A 25 26.40 50.16 -4.77
C THR A 25 26.07 50.29 -3.28
N ALA A 26 24.81 50.60 -2.94
CA ALA A 26 24.37 50.95 -1.59
C ALA A 26 24.44 49.81 -0.57
N LEU A 27 24.44 48.55 -1.02
CA LEU A 27 24.60 47.37 -0.16
C LEU A 27 25.95 46.65 -0.37
N ASN A 28 26.97 47.38 -0.85
CA ASN A 28 28.32 46.86 -1.02
C ASN A 28 29.26 47.38 0.09
N PRO A 29 29.75 46.52 1.00
CA PRO A 29 30.64 46.95 2.08
C PRO A 29 31.90 47.66 1.58
N ALA A 30 32.45 47.25 0.42
CA ALA A 30 33.67 47.84 -0.12
C ALA A 30 33.48 49.31 -0.56
N LEU A 31 32.26 49.73 -0.87
CA LEU A 31 31.94 51.12 -1.21
C LEU A 31 31.43 51.90 0.00
N MET A 32 30.62 51.27 0.86
CA MET A 32 30.01 51.93 2.01
C MET A 32 30.99 52.17 3.16
N LEU A 33 31.92 51.24 3.40
CA LEU A 33 32.86 51.34 4.52
C LEU A 33 33.79 52.56 4.40
N PRO A 34 34.44 52.83 3.25
CA PRO A 34 35.24 54.05 3.08
C PRO A 34 34.41 55.33 3.25
N LEU A 35 33.16 55.35 2.78
CA LEU A 35 32.27 56.52 2.91
C LEU A 35 31.92 56.82 4.37
N VAL A 36 31.58 55.80 5.16
CA VAL A 36 31.28 55.97 6.59
C VAL A 36 32.54 56.33 7.39
N VAL A 37 33.69 55.71 7.07
CA VAL A 37 34.97 56.06 7.70
C VAL A 37 35.36 57.50 7.38
N ALA A 38 35.24 57.94 6.12
CA ALA A 38 35.52 59.31 5.73
C ALA A 38 34.57 60.30 6.41
N ALA A 39 33.27 59.98 6.50
CA ALA A 39 32.27 60.81 7.19
C ALA A 39 32.58 60.96 8.69
N ARG A 40 33.11 59.91 9.34
CA ARG A 40 33.34 59.90 10.79
C ARG A 40 34.70 60.45 11.21
N PHE A 41 35.74 60.25 10.40
CA PHE A 41 37.14 60.49 10.80
C PHE A 41 37.86 61.59 10.02
N THR A 42 37.19 62.29 9.10
CA THR A 42 37.75 63.49 8.44
C THR A 42 37.03 64.74 8.91
N ALA A 43 37.75 65.86 9.06
CA ALA A 43 37.16 67.14 9.53
C ALA A 43 36.01 67.61 8.61
N ARG A 44 36.17 67.50 7.29
CA ARG A 44 35.13 67.84 6.31
C ARG A 44 33.94 66.88 6.36
N GLY A 45 34.19 65.59 6.64
CA GLY A 45 33.15 64.58 6.82
C GLY A 45 32.30 64.80 8.07
N GLN A 46 32.93 65.21 9.18
CA GLN A 46 32.24 65.53 10.44
C GLN A 46 31.33 66.76 10.27
N GLN A 47 31.83 67.84 9.65
CA GLN A 47 31.01 69.01 9.32
C GLN A 47 29.81 68.66 8.43
N LEU A 48 30.02 67.87 7.37
CA LEU A 48 28.92 67.42 6.49
C LEU A 48 27.91 66.53 7.22
N SER A 49 28.37 65.73 8.18
CA SER A 49 27.51 64.86 9.00
C SER A 49 26.65 65.65 9.99
N GLU A 50 27.19 66.75 10.54
CA GLU A 50 26.44 67.68 11.38
C GLU A 50 25.39 68.48 10.59
N LEU A 51 25.74 68.92 9.36
CA LEU A 51 24.82 69.61 8.45
C LEU A 51 23.68 68.71 7.94
N HIS A 52 23.95 67.40 7.77
CA HIS A 52 23.01 66.43 7.21
C HIS A 52 22.94 65.13 8.05
N PRO A 53 22.41 65.18 9.29
CA PRO A 53 22.44 64.05 10.23
C PRO A 53 21.66 62.83 9.72
N ASN A 54 20.59 63.06 8.95
CA ASN A 54 19.81 61.98 8.32
C ASN A 54 20.64 61.21 7.28
N VAL A 55 21.52 61.88 6.54
CA VAL A 55 22.38 61.25 5.53
C VAL A 55 23.47 60.41 6.20
N ALA A 56 24.11 60.94 7.25
CA ALA A 56 25.11 60.20 8.03
C ALA A 56 24.50 58.94 8.69
N THR A 57 23.28 59.06 9.22
CA THR A 57 22.52 57.93 9.77
C THR A 57 22.20 56.90 8.68
N ALA A 58 21.70 57.34 7.52
CA ALA A 58 21.39 56.46 6.40
C ALA A 58 22.64 55.71 5.89
N LEU A 59 23.80 56.37 5.78
CA LEU A 59 25.05 55.73 5.37
C LEU A 59 25.48 54.64 6.38
N THR A 60 25.33 54.89 7.67
CA THR A 60 25.65 53.92 8.73
C THR A 60 24.70 52.72 8.70
N VAL A 61 23.40 52.95 8.52
CA VAL A 61 22.39 51.88 8.38
C VAL A 61 22.66 51.05 7.12
N LEU A 62 22.95 51.70 5.98
CA LEU A 62 23.30 51.02 4.73
C LEU A 62 24.56 50.18 4.86
N LEU A 63 25.60 50.67 5.56
CA LEU A 63 26.78 49.87 5.87
C LEU A 63 26.43 48.67 6.76
N GLY A 64 25.60 48.85 7.79
CA GLY A 64 25.11 47.75 8.63
C GLY A 64 24.37 46.68 7.83
N LEU A 65 23.45 47.09 6.95
CA LEU A 65 22.73 46.18 6.05
C LEU A 65 23.67 45.49 5.06
N ALA A 66 24.65 46.22 4.51
CA ALA A 66 25.66 45.68 3.59
C ALA A 66 26.53 44.61 4.27
N LEU A 67 27.00 44.87 5.50
CA LEU A 67 27.81 43.93 6.28
C LEU A 67 26.99 42.69 6.67
N THR A 68 25.77 42.87 7.18
CA THR A 68 24.88 41.75 7.53
C THR A 68 24.58 40.88 6.32
N ARG A 69 24.28 41.50 5.17
CA ARG A 69 24.08 40.78 3.91
C ARG A 69 25.33 40.02 3.48
N ALA A 70 26.52 40.64 3.54
CA ALA A 70 27.78 40.03 3.14
C ALA A 70 28.14 38.86 4.05
N ALA A 71 28.00 39.02 5.37
CA ALA A 71 28.19 37.95 6.35
C ALA A 71 27.21 36.79 6.12
N ASN A 72 25.92 37.08 5.94
CA ASN A 72 24.92 36.05 5.64
C ASN A 72 25.21 35.31 4.32
N ALA A 73 25.61 36.03 3.28
CA ALA A 73 25.97 35.43 2.00
C ALA A 73 27.21 34.53 2.11
N TRP A 74 28.23 34.97 2.87
CA TRP A 74 29.42 34.18 3.15
C TRP A 74 29.08 32.92 3.96
N LEU A 75 28.32 33.05 5.05
CA LEU A 75 27.89 31.91 5.87
C LEU A 75 27.05 30.92 5.06
N SER A 76 26.09 31.41 4.27
CA SER A 76 25.24 30.58 3.41
C SER A 76 26.05 29.83 2.35
N ASP A 77 27.06 30.47 1.77
CA ASP A 77 27.98 29.85 0.83
C ASP A 77 28.84 28.77 1.50
N LYS A 78 29.38 29.04 2.70
CA LYS A 78 30.15 28.06 3.47
C LYS A 78 29.32 26.85 3.89
N MET A 79 28.11 27.07 4.41
CA MET A 79 27.19 25.99 4.81
C MET A 79 26.79 25.10 3.65
N ARG A 80 26.33 25.68 2.53
CA ARG A 80 25.90 24.89 1.36
C ARG A 80 27.03 24.08 0.72
N ASN A 81 28.27 24.51 0.91
CA ASN A 81 29.45 23.82 0.40
C ASN A 81 30.15 22.98 1.48
N ASN A 82 29.45 22.69 2.59
CA ASN A 82 29.92 21.81 3.66
C ASN A 82 31.28 22.23 4.25
N TRP A 83 31.59 23.53 4.23
CA TRP A 83 32.89 24.09 4.63
C TRP A 83 34.12 23.54 3.88
N VAL A 84 33.92 22.78 2.79
CA VAL A 84 35.00 22.17 2.00
C VAL A 84 34.98 22.69 0.57
N ASN A 85 36.16 22.77 -0.05
CA ASN A 85 36.28 23.09 -1.47
C ASN A 85 36.47 21.82 -2.30
N ASP A 86 36.06 21.88 -3.56
CA ASP A 86 36.26 20.81 -4.54
C ASP A 86 36.78 21.41 -5.85
N ARG A 87 37.49 20.63 -6.66
CA ARG A 87 38.13 21.09 -7.89
C ARG A 87 37.69 20.23 -9.06
N TYR A 88 37.07 20.86 -10.05
CA TYR A 88 36.62 20.24 -11.30
C TYR A 88 37.67 20.45 -12.40
N ASP A 89 38.01 19.37 -13.10
CA ASP A 89 38.83 19.41 -14.31
C ASP A 89 37.89 19.22 -15.50
N TRP A 90 37.31 20.31 -15.99
CA TRP A 90 36.28 20.31 -17.04
C TRP A 90 36.67 19.59 -18.34
N SER A 91 37.97 19.31 -18.55
CA SER A 91 38.43 18.49 -19.67
C SER A 91 38.14 16.98 -19.49
N LYS A 92 37.89 16.54 -18.25
CA LYS A 92 37.62 15.16 -17.83
C LYS A 92 36.20 14.96 -17.29
N GLU A 93 35.51 16.03 -16.93
CA GLU A 93 34.14 15.93 -16.42
C GLU A 93 33.17 15.47 -17.50
N ILE A 94 32.19 14.65 -17.08
CA ILE A 94 31.10 14.16 -17.92
C ILE A 94 29.79 14.68 -17.33
N VAL A 95 29.03 15.44 -18.13
CA VAL A 95 27.77 16.06 -17.69
C VAL A 95 26.59 15.31 -18.30
N LEU A 96 25.75 14.72 -17.46
CA LEU A 96 24.49 14.10 -17.87
C LEU A 96 23.33 15.08 -17.72
N ILE A 97 22.48 15.22 -18.74
CA ILE A 97 21.32 16.12 -18.74
C ILE A 97 20.07 15.33 -19.15
N THR A 98 19.03 15.39 -18.31
CA THR A 98 17.70 14.89 -18.69
C THR A 98 16.90 15.98 -19.41
N GLY A 99 16.15 15.62 -20.46
CA GLY A 99 15.39 16.60 -21.23
C GLY A 99 16.30 17.56 -22.04
N GLY A 100 17.43 17.06 -22.55
CA GLY A 100 18.47 17.84 -23.22
C GLY A 100 18.28 18.02 -24.74
N ALA A 101 17.24 17.48 -25.35
CA ALA A 101 17.04 17.53 -26.80
C ALA A 101 16.56 18.90 -27.30
N ALA A 102 15.89 19.70 -26.45
CA ALA A 102 15.31 21.00 -26.81
C ALA A 102 15.19 21.94 -25.59
N GLY A 103 14.67 23.16 -25.81
CA GLY A 103 14.35 24.12 -24.74
C GLY A 103 15.56 24.53 -23.89
N ILE A 104 15.36 24.59 -22.56
CA ILE A 104 16.42 24.93 -21.60
C ILE A 104 17.56 23.90 -21.67
N GLY A 105 17.21 22.60 -21.69
CA GLY A 105 18.18 21.49 -21.77
C GLY A 105 19.04 21.54 -23.02
N GLY A 106 18.43 21.70 -24.19
CA GLY A 106 19.15 21.85 -25.46
C GLY A 106 20.10 23.04 -25.47
N THR A 107 19.70 24.14 -24.84
CA THR A 107 20.57 25.32 -24.71
C THR A 107 21.77 25.06 -23.79
N MET A 108 21.57 24.32 -22.68
CA MET A 108 22.67 23.88 -21.81
C MET A 108 23.65 22.96 -22.55
N VAL A 109 23.15 22.02 -23.36
CA VAL A 109 23.97 21.12 -24.18
C VAL A 109 24.89 21.92 -25.12
N ARG A 110 24.36 22.89 -25.87
CA ARG A 110 25.17 23.75 -26.77
C ARG A 110 26.26 24.53 -26.01
N MET A 111 25.92 25.06 -24.84
CA MET A 111 26.87 25.84 -24.02
C MET A 111 28.02 24.98 -23.48
N LEU A 112 27.74 23.74 -23.07
CA LEU A 112 28.76 22.79 -22.60
C LEU A 112 29.63 22.28 -23.75
N GLU A 113 29.00 22.00 -24.89
CA GLU A 113 29.69 21.60 -26.12
C GLU A 113 30.68 22.66 -26.61
N GLU A 114 30.30 23.94 -26.60
CA GLU A 114 31.20 25.05 -26.94
C GLU A 114 32.41 25.15 -26.01
N LYS A 115 32.27 24.66 -24.77
CA LYS A 115 33.35 24.54 -23.78
C LYS A 115 34.14 23.24 -23.91
N LYS A 116 33.83 22.42 -24.91
CA LYS A 116 34.44 21.10 -25.19
C LYS A 116 34.26 20.08 -24.06
N ILE A 117 33.22 20.24 -23.25
CA ILE A 117 32.86 19.31 -22.18
C ILE A 117 32.05 18.15 -22.77
N THR A 118 32.28 16.92 -22.29
CA THR A 118 31.53 15.74 -22.73
C THR A 118 30.13 15.75 -22.12
N VAL A 119 29.10 15.61 -22.96
CA VAL A 119 27.70 15.69 -22.54
C VAL A 119 26.96 14.41 -22.87
N VAL A 120 26.21 13.87 -21.91
CA VAL A 120 25.29 12.75 -22.09
C VAL A 120 23.87 13.30 -21.99
N VAL A 121 23.05 13.06 -23.01
CA VAL A 121 21.65 13.50 -23.02
C VAL A 121 20.74 12.29 -22.88
N LEU A 122 19.88 12.31 -21.87
CA LEU A 122 18.76 11.37 -21.73
C LEU A 122 17.47 12.09 -22.10
N ASP A 123 16.85 11.71 -23.20
CA ASP A 123 15.62 12.33 -23.67
C ASP A 123 14.73 11.32 -24.40
N LEU A 124 13.43 11.60 -24.45
CA LEU A 124 12.49 10.87 -25.32
C LEU A 124 12.55 11.39 -26.76
N GLN A 125 12.95 12.66 -26.95
CA GLN A 125 13.00 13.27 -28.27
C GLN A 125 14.39 13.14 -28.90
N PRO A 126 14.49 13.00 -30.23
CA PRO A 126 15.76 13.19 -30.92
C PRO A 126 16.25 14.63 -30.74
N MET A 127 17.56 14.84 -30.80
CA MET A 127 18.17 16.17 -30.70
C MET A 127 17.58 17.12 -31.75
N SER A 128 17.08 18.29 -31.32
CA SER A 128 16.48 19.30 -32.21
C SER A 128 17.52 20.15 -32.98
N PHE A 129 18.81 19.85 -32.83
CA PHE A 129 19.92 20.56 -33.45
C PHE A 129 21.10 19.60 -33.66
N VAL A 130 21.98 19.94 -34.59
CA VAL A 130 23.18 19.16 -34.88
C VAL A 130 24.18 19.27 -33.72
N THR A 131 24.72 18.14 -33.29
CA THR A 131 25.73 18.06 -32.23
C THR A 131 27.04 17.46 -32.76
N SER A 132 28.14 17.78 -32.08
CA SER A 132 29.46 17.21 -32.29
C SER A 132 29.60 15.81 -31.68
N SER A 133 30.76 15.19 -31.89
CA SER A 133 31.11 13.88 -31.34
C SER A 133 31.26 13.84 -29.81
N ARG A 134 31.19 14.98 -29.11
CA ARG A 134 31.26 15.07 -27.64
C ARG A 134 29.89 15.01 -26.95
N VAL A 135 28.82 15.04 -27.73
CA VAL A 135 27.45 14.92 -27.20
C VAL A 135 26.93 13.53 -27.55
N HIS A 136 26.55 12.79 -26.52
CA HIS A 136 26.04 11.44 -26.64
C HIS A 136 24.58 11.40 -26.23
N HIS A 137 23.70 11.24 -27.22
CA HIS A 137 22.26 11.18 -27.01
C HIS A 137 21.81 9.72 -26.82
N PHE A 138 21.01 9.48 -25.78
CA PHE A 138 20.34 8.22 -25.52
C PHE A 138 18.84 8.44 -25.41
N HIS A 139 18.09 7.73 -26.25
CA HIS A 139 16.65 7.67 -26.12
C HIS A 139 16.29 6.95 -24.82
N CYS A 140 15.70 7.65 -23.85
CA CYS A 140 15.43 7.11 -22.52
C CYS A 140 14.15 7.70 -21.93
N ASP A 141 13.18 6.84 -21.63
CA ASP A 141 12.07 7.21 -20.75
C ASP A 141 12.55 7.19 -19.30
N ILE A 142 12.75 8.37 -18.73
CA ILE A 142 13.26 8.54 -17.37
C ILE A 142 12.24 8.20 -16.27
N ARG A 143 10.97 7.93 -16.63
CA ARG A 143 9.96 7.45 -15.69
C ARG A 143 10.26 6.02 -15.21
N SER A 144 10.91 5.22 -16.05
CA SER A 144 11.24 3.82 -15.75
C SER A 144 12.62 3.69 -15.08
N PRO A 145 12.68 3.23 -13.82
CA PRO A 145 13.95 2.98 -13.15
C PRO A 145 14.79 1.90 -13.85
N GLU A 146 14.17 0.92 -14.51
CA GLU A 146 14.82 -0.14 -15.27
C GLU A 146 15.52 0.42 -16.51
N ARG A 147 14.83 1.25 -17.31
CA ARG A 147 15.40 1.89 -18.50
C ARG A 147 16.53 2.85 -18.11
N VAL A 148 16.34 3.62 -17.04
CA VAL A 148 17.40 4.49 -16.50
C VAL A 148 18.61 3.67 -16.08
N LYS A 149 18.42 2.53 -15.40
CA LYS A 149 19.52 1.63 -14.99
C LYS A 149 20.26 1.03 -16.19
N ALA A 150 19.53 0.58 -17.22
CA ALA A 150 20.11 0.00 -18.43
C ALA A 150 20.92 1.02 -19.24
N VAL A 151 20.35 2.22 -19.44
CA VAL A 151 21.05 3.31 -20.12
C VAL A 151 22.25 3.78 -19.28
N ALA A 152 22.11 3.85 -17.95
CA ALA A 152 23.22 4.20 -17.07
C ALA A 152 24.39 3.19 -17.15
N ALA A 153 24.11 1.89 -17.24
CA ALA A 153 25.15 0.89 -17.47
C ALA A 153 25.87 1.12 -18.81
N THR A 154 25.11 1.42 -19.86
CA THR A 154 25.67 1.73 -21.19
C THR A 154 26.52 3.00 -21.19
N VAL A 155 26.04 4.06 -20.54
CA VAL A 155 26.78 5.33 -20.39
C VAL A 155 28.10 5.09 -19.66
N LYS A 156 28.07 4.38 -18.52
CA LYS A 156 29.27 4.05 -17.74
C LYS A 156 30.29 3.25 -18.53
N ALA A 157 29.82 2.27 -19.32
CA ALA A 157 30.69 1.42 -20.12
C ALA A 157 31.30 2.14 -21.33
N LYS A 158 30.52 2.95 -22.05
CA LYS A 158 30.95 3.56 -23.33
C LYS A 158 31.63 4.92 -23.17
N ILE A 159 31.21 5.71 -22.19
CA ILE A 159 31.59 7.12 -22.06
C ILE A 159 32.34 7.35 -20.75
N GLY A 160 31.91 6.66 -19.69
CA GLY A 160 32.48 6.77 -18.35
C GLY A 160 31.43 7.22 -17.33
N HIS A 161 31.87 7.47 -16.10
CA HIS A 161 30.98 7.86 -15.01
C HIS A 161 30.67 9.36 -15.06
N PRO A 162 29.40 9.77 -15.23
CA PRO A 162 29.01 11.17 -15.09
C PRO A 162 29.40 11.72 -13.72
N THR A 163 30.09 12.86 -13.71
CA THR A 163 30.46 13.60 -12.50
C THR A 163 29.49 14.74 -12.22
N VAL A 164 28.68 15.14 -13.21
CA VAL A 164 27.57 16.07 -13.04
C VAL A 164 26.29 15.46 -13.59
N VAL A 165 25.21 15.49 -12.82
CA VAL A 165 23.87 15.07 -13.26
C VAL A 165 22.93 16.28 -13.14
N ILE A 166 22.30 16.65 -14.26
CA ILE A 166 21.32 17.74 -14.35
C ILE A 166 19.95 17.13 -14.61
N ASN A 167 19.15 17.03 -13.55
CA ASN A 167 17.74 16.66 -13.58
C ASN A 167 16.92 17.87 -14.07
N ASN A 168 16.81 18.02 -15.39
CA ASN A 168 16.17 19.16 -16.05
C ASN A 168 14.80 18.83 -16.67
N ALA A 169 14.55 17.58 -17.05
CA ALA A 169 13.28 17.17 -17.64
C ALA A 169 12.09 17.55 -16.76
N GLY A 170 11.01 18.01 -17.39
CA GLY A 170 9.78 18.32 -16.68
C GLY A 170 8.56 18.49 -17.59
N VAL A 171 7.39 18.26 -17.01
CA VAL A 171 6.08 18.31 -17.68
C VAL A 171 5.08 19.12 -16.85
N PHE A 172 4.04 19.65 -17.53
CA PHE A 172 2.97 20.45 -16.94
C PHE A 172 1.67 20.19 -17.72
N ARG A 173 0.54 20.01 -17.01
CA ARG A 173 -0.76 19.62 -17.60
C ARG A 173 -1.80 20.74 -17.59
N GLY A 174 -1.64 21.77 -16.77
CA GLY A 174 -2.52 22.95 -16.76
C GLY A 174 -3.96 22.72 -16.31
N LYS A 175 -4.25 21.60 -15.63
CA LYS A 175 -5.61 21.22 -15.20
C LYS A 175 -5.86 21.54 -13.71
N SER A 176 -7.12 21.78 -13.36
CA SER A 176 -7.54 21.88 -11.95
C SER A 176 -7.58 20.50 -11.29
N ILE A 177 -7.55 20.41 -9.95
CA ILE A 177 -7.65 19.12 -9.24
C ILE A 177 -8.90 18.34 -9.67
N ALA A 178 -10.02 19.03 -9.92
CA ALA A 178 -11.28 18.41 -10.29
C ALA A 178 -11.32 17.89 -11.74
N THR A 179 -10.40 18.36 -12.60
CA THR A 179 -10.39 18.06 -14.04
C THR A 179 -9.16 17.29 -14.50
N ALA A 180 -8.11 17.26 -13.67
CA ALA A 180 -6.95 16.44 -13.88
C ALA A 180 -7.34 14.96 -13.79
N GLU A 181 -6.99 14.19 -14.80
CA GLU A 181 -7.15 12.74 -14.81
C GLU A 181 -6.02 12.10 -13.98
N PRO A 182 -6.21 10.89 -13.42
CA PRO A 182 -5.16 10.21 -12.67
C PRO A 182 -3.82 10.11 -13.43
N GLY A 183 -3.87 9.87 -14.75
CA GLY A 183 -2.69 9.83 -15.62
C GLY A 183 -1.96 11.19 -15.70
N ASP A 184 -2.68 12.32 -15.72
CA ASP A 184 -2.08 13.65 -15.73
C ASP A 184 -1.22 13.91 -14.48
N ILE A 185 -1.76 13.51 -13.33
CA ILE A 185 -1.10 13.68 -12.02
C ILE A 185 0.10 12.75 -11.92
N ARG A 186 -0.07 11.47 -12.28
CA ARG A 186 1.02 10.47 -12.29
C ARG A 186 2.17 10.92 -13.17
N LEU A 187 1.91 11.27 -14.43
CA LEU A 187 2.94 11.75 -15.35
C LEU A 187 3.73 12.93 -14.78
N THR A 188 3.03 13.88 -14.17
CA THR A 188 3.65 15.06 -13.55
C THR A 188 4.58 14.67 -12.40
N PHE A 189 4.18 13.75 -11.52
CA PHE A 189 5.03 13.27 -10.43
C PHE A 189 6.14 12.32 -10.91
N ASP A 190 5.87 11.44 -11.85
CA ASP A 190 6.84 10.47 -12.37
C ASP A 190 8.01 11.20 -13.03
N VAL A 191 7.74 12.24 -13.82
CA VAL A 191 8.79 13.02 -14.49
C VAL A 191 9.41 14.06 -13.57
N ASN A 192 8.62 14.89 -12.88
CA ASN A 192 9.17 16.02 -12.12
C ASN A 192 9.74 15.61 -10.75
N THR A 193 9.26 14.49 -10.18
CA THR A 193 9.61 14.06 -8.81
C THR A 193 10.39 12.76 -8.80
N LEU A 194 9.86 11.66 -9.34
CA LEU A 194 10.47 10.33 -9.21
C LEU A 194 11.69 10.14 -10.13
N ALA A 195 11.64 10.62 -11.37
CA ALA A 195 12.77 10.50 -12.29
C ALA A 195 14.09 11.10 -11.73
N PRO A 196 14.10 12.27 -11.05
CA PRO A 196 15.27 12.73 -10.29
C PRO A 196 15.84 11.71 -9.31
N TYR A 197 15.02 10.93 -8.60
CA TYR A 197 15.49 9.86 -7.71
C TYR A 197 16.15 8.74 -8.51
N TRP A 198 15.51 8.27 -9.58
CA TRP A 198 16.01 7.15 -10.40
C TRP A 198 17.35 7.50 -11.05
N VAL A 199 17.42 8.66 -11.69
CA VAL A 199 18.64 9.14 -12.36
C VAL A 199 19.74 9.38 -11.33
N THR A 200 19.45 10.06 -10.22
CA THR A 200 20.45 10.30 -9.18
C THR A 200 20.95 8.98 -8.58
N LYS A 201 20.06 8.05 -8.21
CA LYS A 201 20.44 6.74 -7.67
C LYS A 201 21.30 5.93 -8.64
N ALA A 202 21.08 6.05 -9.94
CA ALA A 202 21.87 5.36 -10.95
C ALA A 202 23.33 5.85 -11.04
N PHE A 203 23.64 7.10 -10.68
CA PHE A 203 24.97 7.70 -10.85
C PHE A 203 25.66 8.13 -9.54
N LEU A 204 24.92 8.25 -8.44
CA LEU A 204 25.41 8.79 -7.17
C LEU A 204 26.51 7.93 -6.52
N SER A 205 26.47 6.61 -6.65
CA SER A 205 27.42 5.72 -5.96
C SER A 205 28.88 6.05 -6.28
N ASN A 206 29.21 6.28 -7.56
CA ASN A 206 30.57 6.64 -7.96
C ASN A 206 30.98 8.03 -7.45
N MET A 207 30.03 8.98 -7.33
CA MET A 207 30.30 10.30 -6.77
C MET A 207 30.61 10.20 -5.27
N ILE A 208 29.93 9.31 -4.54
CA ILE A 208 30.18 9.02 -3.13
C ILE A 208 31.57 8.41 -2.96
N ASP A 209 31.87 7.34 -3.71
CA ASP A 209 33.15 6.63 -3.62
C ASP A 209 34.35 7.56 -3.89
N ARG A 210 34.20 8.50 -4.84
CA ARG A 210 35.23 9.48 -5.18
C ARG A 210 35.19 10.74 -4.33
N ASN A 211 34.15 10.91 -3.51
CA ASN A 211 33.82 12.16 -2.82
C ASN A 211 33.98 13.36 -3.77
N HIS A 212 33.35 13.27 -4.95
CA HIS A 212 33.45 14.25 -6.02
C HIS A 212 32.27 14.09 -6.97
N GLY A 213 31.57 15.19 -7.25
CA GLY A 213 30.47 15.21 -8.21
C GLY A 213 29.42 16.27 -7.89
N MET A 214 28.44 16.44 -8.77
CA MET A 214 27.40 17.46 -8.64
C MET A 214 26.03 16.94 -9.11
N ILE A 215 25.00 17.16 -8.29
CA ILE A 215 23.60 16.94 -8.65
C ILE A 215 22.89 18.28 -8.76
N VAL A 216 22.34 18.57 -9.93
CA VAL A 216 21.58 19.78 -10.25
C VAL A 216 20.13 19.40 -10.50
N THR A 217 19.19 19.99 -9.77
CA THR A 217 17.75 19.73 -9.92
C THR A 217 17.04 21.01 -10.36
N VAL A 218 16.37 20.96 -11.52
CA VAL A 218 15.56 22.07 -12.02
C VAL A 218 14.15 21.98 -11.44
N SER A 219 13.94 22.67 -10.32
CA SER A 219 12.66 22.88 -9.67
C SER A 219 11.89 24.03 -10.37
N SER A 220 11.21 24.90 -9.61
CA SER A 220 10.52 26.10 -10.07
C SER A 220 10.20 27.01 -8.89
N ILE A 221 9.94 28.30 -9.15
CA ILE A 221 9.30 29.20 -8.17
C ILE A 221 7.93 28.67 -7.73
N ALA A 222 7.27 27.86 -8.57
CA ALA A 222 6.03 27.17 -8.22
C ALA A 222 6.16 26.28 -6.97
N ALA A 223 7.39 25.89 -6.58
CA ALA A 223 7.64 25.20 -5.32
C ALA A 223 7.24 26.03 -4.09
N TRP A 224 7.33 27.37 -4.16
CA TRP A 224 6.95 28.28 -3.05
C TRP A 224 5.54 28.87 -3.23
N LEU A 225 5.09 29.03 -4.47
CA LEU A 225 3.81 29.64 -4.82
C LEU A 225 2.93 28.68 -5.62
N THR A 226 2.02 27.99 -4.93
CA THR A 226 1.00 27.13 -5.52
C THR A 226 -0.20 27.95 -6.00
N LEU A 227 -0.53 27.83 -7.30
CA LEU A 227 -1.66 28.52 -7.93
C LEU A 227 -2.71 27.50 -8.40
N PRO A 228 -3.99 27.88 -8.52
CA PRO A 228 -4.99 27.02 -9.16
C PRO A 228 -4.61 26.71 -10.62
N ASN A 229 -5.05 25.54 -11.10
CA ASN A 229 -4.70 24.94 -12.40
C ASN A 229 -3.23 24.53 -12.59
N MET A 230 -2.45 24.50 -11.50
CA MET A 230 -1.08 23.98 -11.50
C MET A 230 -0.70 23.33 -10.16
N VAL A 231 -1.70 22.77 -9.46
CA VAL A 231 -1.51 22.22 -8.11
C VAL A 231 -0.58 21.00 -8.13
N ASP A 232 -0.81 20.08 -9.07
CA ASP A 232 0.03 18.91 -9.34
C ASP A 232 1.47 19.32 -9.67
N TYR A 233 1.65 20.30 -10.56
CA TYR A 233 2.96 20.81 -10.95
C TYR A 233 3.68 21.47 -9.77
N ALA A 234 3.02 22.39 -9.06
CA ALA A 234 3.60 23.07 -7.90
C ALA A 234 3.96 22.09 -6.78
N ALA A 235 3.11 21.08 -6.53
CA ALA A 235 3.39 20.01 -5.58
C ALA A 235 4.61 19.18 -6.02
N SER A 236 4.69 18.79 -7.30
CA SER A 236 5.83 18.05 -7.82
C SER A 236 7.15 18.83 -7.72
N LYS A 237 7.14 20.14 -8.00
CA LYS A 237 8.33 21.00 -7.88
C LYS A 237 8.72 21.29 -6.43
N ALA A 238 7.75 21.37 -5.52
CA ALA A 238 8.02 21.38 -4.08
C ALA A 238 8.68 20.07 -3.61
N ALA A 239 8.25 18.92 -4.14
CA ALA A 239 8.90 17.65 -3.88
C ALA A 239 10.33 17.58 -4.44
N SER A 240 10.60 18.09 -5.66
CA SER A 240 11.97 18.16 -6.21
C SER A 240 12.90 19.08 -5.37
N MET A 241 12.35 20.13 -4.76
CA MET A 241 13.08 21.00 -3.84
C MET A 241 13.43 20.26 -2.56
N ALA A 242 12.46 19.59 -1.93
CA ALA A 242 12.67 18.77 -0.73
C ALA A 242 13.68 17.63 -0.99
N PHE A 243 13.63 17.01 -2.18
CA PHE A 243 14.64 16.03 -2.62
C PHE A 243 16.06 16.61 -2.59
N SER A 244 16.24 17.83 -3.10
CA SER A 244 17.56 18.47 -3.14
C SER A 244 18.05 18.86 -1.73
N GLU A 245 17.15 19.32 -0.86
CA GLU A 245 17.45 19.62 0.55
C GLU A 245 17.86 18.36 1.33
N GLY A 246 17.10 17.27 1.17
CA GLY A 246 17.40 15.98 1.76
C GLY A 246 18.73 15.41 1.27
N LEU A 247 18.95 15.38 -0.05
CA LEU A 247 20.20 14.89 -0.64
C LEU A 247 21.42 15.69 -0.16
N ALA A 248 21.31 17.02 -0.04
CA ALA A 248 22.37 17.86 0.49
C ALA A 248 22.74 17.50 1.94
N ALA A 249 21.75 17.16 2.77
CA ALA A 249 21.98 16.68 4.12
C ALA A 249 22.64 15.28 4.11
N GLU A 250 22.17 14.36 3.28
CA GLU A 250 22.69 12.99 3.20
C GLU A 250 24.15 12.94 2.73
N VAL A 251 24.53 13.73 1.71
CA VAL A 251 25.93 13.74 1.21
C VAL A 251 26.93 14.19 2.28
N SER A 252 26.53 15.11 3.16
CA SER A 252 27.40 15.61 4.23
C SER A 252 27.42 14.70 5.46
N THR A 253 26.28 14.07 5.78
CA THR A 253 26.11 13.32 7.04
C THR A 253 26.19 11.81 6.87
N LEU A 254 25.34 11.23 6.02
CA LEU A 254 25.21 9.77 5.86
C LEU A 254 26.31 9.21 4.96
N TYR A 255 26.51 9.79 3.77
CA TYR A 255 27.47 9.29 2.80
C TYR A 255 28.91 9.76 3.08
N LYS A 256 29.08 10.73 3.99
CA LYS A 256 30.38 11.31 4.37
C LYS A 256 31.18 11.79 3.15
N ALA A 257 30.48 12.31 2.14
CA ALA A 257 31.02 12.81 0.89
C ALA A 257 30.76 14.32 0.73
N PRO A 258 31.32 15.18 1.62
CA PRO A 258 30.98 16.60 1.69
C PRO A 258 31.42 17.43 0.48
N LYS A 259 32.25 16.88 -0.42
CA LYS A 259 32.66 17.55 -1.66
C LYS A 259 31.63 17.42 -2.78
N ILE A 260 30.67 16.49 -2.67
CA ILE A 260 29.55 16.42 -3.62
C ILE A 260 28.73 17.71 -3.52
N ARG A 261 28.42 18.30 -4.67
CA ARG A 261 27.67 19.56 -4.78
C ARG A 261 26.21 19.29 -5.08
N VAL A 262 25.32 20.03 -4.44
CA VAL A 262 23.88 19.97 -4.69
C VAL A 262 23.40 21.35 -5.07
N VAL A 263 22.81 21.47 -6.25
CA VAL A 263 22.32 22.73 -6.82
C VAL A 263 20.82 22.61 -7.08
N SER A 264 20.03 23.49 -6.48
CA SER A 264 18.60 23.60 -6.76
C SER A 264 18.32 24.85 -7.59
N VAL A 265 17.65 24.69 -8.73
CA VAL A 265 17.34 25.78 -9.66
C VAL A 265 15.85 26.07 -9.63
N HIS A 266 15.47 27.33 -9.40
CA HIS A 266 14.09 27.79 -9.27
C HIS A 266 13.78 28.86 -10.32
N PRO A 267 13.56 28.46 -11.59
CA PRO A 267 13.16 29.39 -12.63
C PRO A 267 11.68 29.80 -12.47
N GLY A 268 11.41 31.03 -12.86
CA GLY A 268 10.07 31.55 -13.12
C GLY A 268 9.54 31.17 -14.48
N HIS A 269 8.48 31.85 -14.91
CA HIS A 269 7.89 31.63 -16.22
C HIS A 269 8.95 31.84 -17.31
N THR A 270 9.08 30.85 -18.18
CA THR A 270 10.09 30.82 -19.24
C THR A 270 9.38 30.67 -20.58
N ARG A 271 9.84 31.40 -21.59
CA ARG A 271 9.37 31.32 -22.99
C ARG A 271 9.81 30.01 -23.64
N THR A 272 9.18 28.92 -23.22
CA THR A 272 9.36 27.56 -23.77
C THR A 272 8.02 27.04 -24.27
N ALA A 273 8.06 26.06 -25.17
CA ALA A 273 6.84 25.40 -25.63
C ALA A 273 6.01 24.81 -24.47
N LEU A 274 6.63 24.45 -23.33
CA LEU A 274 5.93 23.92 -22.15
C LEU A 274 4.95 24.92 -21.51
N PHE A 275 5.21 26.23 -21.62
CA PHE A 275 4.41 27.29 -20.97
C PHE A 275 3.73 28.23 -21.97
N GLU A 276 3.46 27.77 -23.19
CA GLU A 276 2.72 28.56 -24.17
C GLU A 276 1.31 28.90 -23.64
N GLY A 277 0.86 30.16 -23.82
CA GLY A 277 -0.43 30.64 -23.32
C GLY A 277 -0.48 30.97 -21.81
N PHE A 278 0.67 30.94 -21.11
CA PHE A 278 0.76 31.33 -19.70
C PHE A 278 0.89 32.86 -19.55
N GLU A 279 -0.05 33.51 -18.87
CA GLU A 279 -0.10 34.97 -18.74
C GLU A 279 0.36 35.42 -17.35
N GLN A 280 1.64 35.80 -17.22
CA GLN A 280 2.17 36.31 -15.95
C GLN A 280 1.89 37.82 -15.80
N GLY A 281 0.87 38.18 -15.00
CA GLY A 281 0.41 39.56 -14.79
C GLY A 281 1.33 40.52 -14.01
N ALA A 282 2.64 40.25 -13.92
CA ALA A 282 3.61 40.99 -13.10
C ALA A 282 4.93 41.31 -13.85
N GLY A 283 4.85 41.77 -15.10
CA GLY A 283 5.98 41.83 -16.04
C GLY A 283 7.25 42.57 -15.57
N PHE A 284 7.17 43.59 -14.71
CA PHE A 284 8.37 44.29 -14.21
C PHE A 284 9.11 43.51 -13.11
N PHE A 285 8.38 42.87 -12.19
CA PHE A 285 8.93 42.16 -11.03
C PHE A 285 9.23 40.68 -11.32
N ALA A 286 8.49 40.08 -12.25
CA ALA A 286 8.68 38.70 -12.69
C ALA A 286 8.47 38.64 -14.21
N PRO A 287 9.45 39.08 -15.02
CA PRO A 287 9.37 38.99 -16.47
C PRO A 287 9.42 37.53 -16.94
N ALA A 288 8.83 37.27 -18.10
CA ALA A 288 9.03 36.02 -18.83
C ALA A 288 10.52 35.91 -19.23
N LEU A 289 11.17 34.83 -18.77
CA LEU A 289 12.59 34.58 -19.00
C LEU A 289 12.84 33.89 -20.34
N GLU A 290 13.98 34.19 -20.96
CA GLU A 290 14.45 33.42 -22.11
C GLU A 290 15.10 32.10 -21.67
N PRO A 291 14.95 30.99 -22.41
CA PRO A 291 15.62 29.72 -22.11
C PRO A 291 17.14 29.86 -21.96
N GLU A 292 17.76 30.73 -22.75
CA GLU A 292 19.18 31.05 -22.72
C GLU A 292 19.60 31.68 -21.39
N SER A 293 18.76 32.52 -20.78
CA SER A 293 19.06 33.16 -19.50
C SER A 293 19.11 32.13 -18.36
N ILE A 294 18.22 31.14 -18.38
CA ILE A 294 18.21 30.07 -17.39
C ILE A 294 19.38 29.12 -17.63
N ALA A 295 19.58 28.66 -18.87
CA ALA A 295 20.70 27.80 -19.23
C ALA A 295 22.04 28.44 -18.86
N GLU A 296 22.24 29.73 -19.15
CA GLU A 296 23.46 30.46 -18.80
C GLU A 296 23.67 30.52 -17.28
N ALA A 297 22.62 30.75 -16.50
CA ALA A 297 22.71 30.76 -15.04
C ALA A 297 23.02 29.36 -14.46
N VAL A 298 22.39 28.31 -14.98
CA VAL A 298 22.66 26.93 -14.56
C VAL A 298 24.09 26.53 -14.90
N ILE A 299 24.54 26.75 -16.14
CA ILE A 299 25.90 26.41 -16.57
C ILE A 299 26.94 27.25 -15.82
N THR A 300 26.68 28.53 -15.56
CA THR A 300 27.56 29.36 -14.73
C THR A 300 27.69 28.78 -13.32
N GLN A 301 26.58 28.32 -12.73
CA GLN A 301 26.61 27.68 -11.42
C GLN A 301 27.35 26.34 -11.43
N VAL A 302 27.11 25.49 -12.44
CA VAL A 302 27.82 24.22 -12.63
C VAL A 302 29.33 24.47 -12.72
N LEU A 303 29.75 25.40 -13.58
CA LEU A 303 31.16 25.70 -13.81
C LEU A 303 31.86 26.33 -12.60
N SER A 304 31.10 26.87 -11.63
CA SER A 304 31.67 27.34 -10.37
C SER A 304 32.17 26.21 -9.46
N GLY A 305 31.68 24.97 -9.67
CA GLY A 305 32.00 23.83 -8.80
C GLY A 305 31.43 23.94 -7.38
N ARG A 306 30.37 24.74 -7.18
CA ARG A 306 29.76 25.03 -5.88
C ARG A 306 28.28 24.66 -5.83
N SER A 307 27.81 24.29 -4.63
CA SER A 307 26.39 24.16 -4.31
C SER A 307 25.73 25.55 -4.24
N ALA A 308 24.49 25.67 -4.73
CA ALA A 308 23.71 26.91 -4.62
C ALA A 308 22.21 26.67 -4.83
N ASN A 309 21.41 27.63 -4.35
CA ASN A 309 20.02 27.80 -4.79
C ASN A 309 19.99 28.93 -5.82
N VAL A 310 19.75 28.58 -7.07
CA VAL A 310 19.73 29.52 -8.20
C VAL A 310 18.28 29.95 -8.43
N VAL A 311 17.94 31.19 -8.13
CA VAL A 311 16.57 31.73 -8.28
C VAL A 311 16.56 32.76 -9.40
N LEU A 312 15.64 32.61 -10.35
CA LEU A 312 15.56 33.46 -11.54
C LEU A 312 14.10 33.79 -11.83
N PRO A 313 13.70 35.07 -11.92
CA PRO A 313 14.51 36.27 -11.62
C PRO A 313 14.80 36.40 -10.11
N GLU A 314 15.89 37.09 -9.73
CA GLU A 314 16.37 37.17 -8.35
C GLU A 314 15.32 37.81 -7.40
N THR A 315 14.53 38.76 -7.92
CA THR A 315 13.42 39.41 -7.20
C THR A 315 12.37 38.44 -6.63
N THR A 316 12.23 37.27 -7.24
CA THR A 316 11.26 36.26 -6.81
C THR A 316 11.72 35.42 -5.64
N ALA A 317 12.97 35.54 -5.20
CA ALA A 317 13.45 34.89 -3.98
C ALA A 317 12.63 35.29 -2.74
N LEU A 318 12.05 36.50 -2.73
CA LEU A 318 11.13 36.94 -1.68
C LEU A 318 9.85 36.09 -1.62
N MET A 319 9.45 35.41 -2.71
CA MET A 319 8.27 34.54 -2.68
C MET A 319 8.46 33.32 -1.78
N ALA A 320 9.71 32.93 -1.46
CA ALA A 320 9.97 31.89 -0.48
C ALA A 320 9.41 32.24 0.92
N SER A 321 9.35 33.53 1.27
CA SER A 321 8.78 33.96 2.56
C SER A 321 7.26 33.88 2.62
N LEU A 322 6.57 33.58 1.50
CA LEU A 322 5.10 33.44 1.47
C LEU A 322 4.60 32.36 2.43
N ARG A 323 5.45 31.38 2.77
CA ARG A 323 5.15 30.33 3.76
C ARG A 323 5.31 30.78 5.22
N ALA A 324 5.95 31.93 5.45
CA ALA A 324 6.25 32.47 6.78
C ALA A 324 5.48 33.77 7.10
N ILE A 325 4.67 34.27 6.16
CA ILE A 325 3.83 35.46 6.36
C ILE A 325 2.40 35.07 6.73
N PRO A 326 1.61 35.97 7.37
CA PRO A 326 0.27 35.65 7.85
C PRO A 326 -0.65 35.07 6.77
N ASP A 327 -1.44 34.06 7.16
CA ASP A 327 -2.29 33.29 6.26
C ASP A 327 -3.23 34.15 5.41
N TRP A 328 -3.80 35.21 5.98
CA TRP A 328 -4.69 36.11 5.25
C TRP A 328 -4.03 36.72 4.02
N TYR A 329 -2.73 37.04 4.10
CA TYR A 329 -1.97 37.60 2.99
C TYR A 329 -1.52 36.49 2.04
N GLY A 330 -1.06 35.36 2.59
CA GLY A 330 -0.64 34.21 1.79
C GLY A 330 -1.76 33.64 0.93
N ILE A 331 -2.93 33.42 1.50
CA ILE A 331 -4.13 32.92 0.82
C ILE A 331 -4.60 33.94 -0.23
N ARG A 332 -4.72 35.22 0.14
CA ARG A 332 -5.14 36.29 -0.80
C ARG A 332 -4.20 36.37 -2.01
N THR A 333 -2.90 36.22 -1.79
CA THR A 333 -1.89 36.23 -2.86
C THR A 333 -2.10 35.06 -3.82
N ARG A 334 -2.28 33.83 -3.32
CA ARG A 334 -2.54 32.64 -4.17
C ARG A 334 -3.83 32.77 -4.98
N VAL A 335 -4.92 33.23 -4.37
CA VAL A 335 -6.22 33.41 -5.03
C VAL A 335 -6.16 34.47 -6.14
N ARG A 336 -5.37 35.55 -5.95
CA ARG A 336 -5.25 36.63 -6.94
C ARG A 336 -4.66 36.18 -8.27
N PHE A 337 -3.89 35.09 -8.30
CA PHE A 337 -3.26 34.56 -9.50
C PHE A 337 -4.10 33.50 -10.23
N ARG A 338 -5.42 33.43 -9.98
CA ARG A 338 -6.31 32.46 -10.64
C ARG A 338 -6.27 32.46 -12.17
N GLY A 339 -6.00 33.61 -12.80
CA GLY A 339 -6.00 33.77 -14.25
C GLY A 339 -4.72 33.34 -14.96
N VAL A 340 -3.63 33.05 -14.25
CA VAL A 340 -2.29 32.92 -14.84
C VAL A 340 -2.14 31.70 -15.76
N ALA A 341 -2.68 30.55 -15.35
CA ALA A 341 -2.70 29.34 -16.16
C ALA A 341 -4.02 29.17 -16.94
N ALA A 342 -4.92 30.14 -16.88
CA ALA A 342 -6.27 29.99 -17.41
C ALA A 342 -6.31 29.86 -18.94
N ARG A 343 -5.29 30.33 -19.68
CA ARG A 343 -5.19 30.25 -21.15
C ARG A 343 -4.04 29.35 -21.63
N TRP A 344 -3.52 28.50 -20.74
CA TRP A 344 -2.38 27.65 -21.06
C TRP A 344 -2.73 26.66 -22.19
N ARG A 345 -1.81 26.55 -23.16
CA ARG A 345 -1.88 25.64 -24.33
C ARG A 345 -0.50 25.06 -24.65
N GLY A 346 0.32 24.88 -23.62
CA GLY A 346 1.69 24.42 -23.75
C GLY A 346 1.78 22.98 -24.28
N ARG A 347 3.00 22.62 -24.71
CA ARG A 347 3.34 21.32 -25.24
C ARG A 347 3.02 20.20 -24.24
N GLN A 348 2.31 19.19 -24.71
CA GLN A 348 1.99 17.98 -23.98
C GLN A 348 2.71 16.76 -24.57
N VAL A 349 3.05 15.82 -23.70
CA VAL A 349 3.40 14.45 -24.10
C VAL A 349 2.09 13.73 -24.43
N VAL A 350 1.99 13.20 -25.65
CA VAL A 350 0.77 12.58 -26.23
C VAL A 350 0.85 11.07 -26.24
N GLN A 351 2.06 10.52 -26.05
CA GLN A 351 2.22 9.09 -25.89
C GLN A 351 1.47 8.63 -24.65
N ASP A 352 0.74 7.54 -24.85
CA ASP A 352 -0.28 6.99 -23.96
C ASP A 352 0.21 7.01 -22.50
N VAL A 353 -0.40 7.89 -21.72
CA VAL A 353 0.04 8.21 -20.34
C VAL A 353 -0.21 7.02 -19.41
N ASP A 354 -1.09 6.11 -19.83
CA ASP A 354 -1.44 4.87 -19.16
C ASP A 354 -0.70 3.64 -19.72
N ALA A 355 0.12 3.80 -20.78
CA ALA A 355 0.97 2.72 -21.25
C ALA A 355 2.15 2.50 -20.27
N PRO A 356 2.40 1.26 -19.86
CA PRO A 356 3.50 0.93 -18.96
C PRO A 356 4.86 1.06 -19.65
N PRO A 357 5.93 1.13 -18.85
CA PRO A 357 7.31 1.16 -19.33
C PRO A 357 7.68 0.10 -20.38
N ASP A 358 7.05 -1.06 -20.39
CA ASP A 358 7.51 -2.22 -21.17
C ASP A 358 6.94 -2.27 -22.60
N GLU A 359 5.82 -1.62 -22.89
CA GLU A 359 5.15 -1.67 -24.21
C GLU A 359 5.62 -0.59 -25.21
N MET A 360 6.40 0.40 -24.78
CA MET A 360 6.89 1.51 -25.62
C MET A 360 7.98 1.10 -26.65
N GLY A 361 8.22 -0.18 -26.88
CA GLY A 361 9.31 -0.71 -27.70
C GLY A 361 8.97 -1.15 -29.12
N ASN A 362 7.69 -1.28 -29.50
CA ASN A 362 7.32 -1.97 -30.75
C ASN A 362 6.28 -1.26 -31.65
N SER A 363 5.95 0.01 -31.42
CA SER A 363 5.08 0.74 -32.35
C SER A 363 5.89 1.37 -33.49
N SER A 364 5.86 0.73 -34.65
CA SER A 364 6.32 1.27 -35.94
C SER A 364 5.38 2.33 -36.53
N LYS A 365 4.71 3.13 -35.68
CA LYS A 365 3.93 4.29 -36.12
C LYS A 365 4.81 5.53 -36.11
N GLY A 366 4.97 6.12 -37.30
CA GLY A 366 5.72 7.34 -37.63
C GLY A 366 6.27 8.20 -36.49
N THR A 367 7.57 8.44 -36.54
CA THR A 367 8.40 9.29 -35.67
C THR A 367 8.07 10.80 -35.68
N SER A 368 6.83 11.22 -35.95
CA SER A 368 6.52 12.66 -36.10
C SER A 368 5.82 13.34 -34.93
N GLU A 369 5.16 12.64 -33.99
CA GLU A 369 4.35 13.34 -32.95
C GLU A 369 4.36 12.67 -31.56
N SER A 370 5.51 12.63 -30.87
CA SER A 370 5.56 12.22 -29.43
C SER A 370 5.13 13.33 -28.46
N THR A 371 5.07 14.57 -28.94
CA THR A 371 4.53 15.72 -28.22
C THR A 371 3.76 16.63 -29.16
N VAL A 372 2.58 17.11 -28.77
CA VAL A 372 1.79 18.09 -29.53
C VAL A 372 1.45 19.31 -28.67
N LEU A 373 1.11 20.42 -29.30
CA LEU A 373 0.51 21.57 -28.62
C LEU A 373 -0.99 21.28 -28.41
N VAL A 374 -1.55 21.74 -27.28
CA VAL A 374 -2.98 21.57 -27.00
C VAL A 374 -3.83 22.33 -28.02
N SER A 375 -4.84 21.69 -28.60
CA SER A 375 -5.72 22.31 -29.60
C SER A 375 -6.65 23.38 -28.98
N ASP A 376 -7.05 24.40 -29.75
CA ASP A 376 -7.96 25.47 -29.27
C ASP A 376 -9.33 24.92 -28.81
N THR A 377 -9.74 23.76 -29.34
CA THR A 377 -10.96 23.02 -28.95
C THR A 377 -10.84 22.32 -27.60
N GLU A 378 -9.69 21.70 -27.28
CA GLU A 378 -9.45 21.06 -25.97
C GLU A 378 -9.23 22.09 -24.87
N ALA A 379 -8.54 23.20 -25.19
CA ALA A 379 -8.37 24.32 -24.27
C ALA A 379 -9.71 24.98 -23.88
N ALA A 380 -10.81 24.73 -24.61
CA ALA A 380 -12.15 25.26 -24.34
C ALA A 380 -13.06 24.30 -23.54
N ALA A 381 -12.66 23.04 -23.33
CA ALA A 381 -13.52 21.98 -22.79
C ALA A 381 -13.57 21.86 -21.24
N ASP A 382 -12.87 22.72 -20.50
CA ASP A 382 -12.85 22.70 -19.03
C ASP A 382 -14.24 23.06 -18.43
N PRO A 383 -14.92 22.14 -17.73
CA PRO A 383 -16.24 22.37 -17.14
C PRO A 383 -16.25 23.46 -16.06
N VAL A 384 -15.09 23.80 -15.46
CA VAL A 384 -14.97 24.87 -14.46
C VAL A 384 -15.07 26.26 -15.10
N ARG A 385 -14.73 26.42 -16.39
CA ARG A 385 -14.93 27.69 -17.11
C ARG A 385 -16.41 28.08 -17.27
N ARG A 386 -17.35 27.13 -17.25
CA ARG A 386 -18.81 27.43 -17.28
C ARG A 386 -19.33 28.01 -15.96
N LEU A 387 -18.62 27.82 -14.84
CA LEU A 387 -18.99 28.37 -13.53
C LEU A 387 -18.56 29.83 -13.35
N GLU A 388 -17.61 30.33 -14.15
CA GLU A 388 -17.12 31.71 -14.05
C GLU A 388 -18.14 32.76 -14.52
N SER A 389 -19.23 32.37 -15.20
CA SER A 389 -20.30 33.29 -15.57
C SER A 389 -21.21 33.71 -14.40
N ARG A 390 -21.03 33.15 -13.19
CA ARG A 390 -21.88 33.42 -12.01
C ARG A 390 -21.23 34.29 -10.93
N TYR A 391 -19.96 34.64 -11.03
CA TYR A 391 -19.28 35.50 -10.05
C TYR A 391 -18.34 36.51 -10.73
N SER A 392 -18.94 37.59 -11.23
CA SER A 392 -18.22 38.79 -11.65
C SER A 392 -18.77 40.01 -10.90
N PRO A 393 -17.97 40.71 -10.09
CA PRO A 393 -18.19 42.11 -9.81
C PRO A 393 -17.17 42.96 -10.59
N LEU A 394 -17.71 43.76 -11.52
CA LEU A 394 -17.30 45.12 -11.88
C LEU A 394 -15.81 45.48 -11.73
N VAL A 395 -15.05 45.48 -12.84
CA VAL A 395 -14.06 46.53 -13.14
C VAL A 395 -14.09 46.87 -14.63
N SER A 396 -14.10 48.17 -14.88
CA SER A 396 -14.47 48.90 -16.10
C SER A 396 -13.62 48.65 -17.36
N SER A 397 -14.32 48.77 -18.48
CA SER A 397 -13.88 48.89 -19.87
C SER A 397 -12.98 50.12 -20.16
N ARG A 398 -12.03 49.93 -21.08
CA ARG A 398 -11.57 50.93 -22.08
C ARG A 398 -10.84 50.21 -23.24
N PRO A 399 -11.14 50.53 -24.52
CA PRO A 399 -10.53 49.90 -25.70
C PRO A 399 -9.36 50.72 -26.27
N PRO A 400 -8.51 50.12 -27.12
CA PRO A 400 -8.29 50.70 -28.46
C PRO A 400 -8.21 49.59 -29.54
N ALA A 401 -8.91 49.71 -30.66
CA ALA A 401 -8.66 50.54 -31.85
C ALA A 401 -7.91 49.77 -32.97
N VAL A 402 -8.64 49.69 -34.08
CA VAL A 402 -8.33 49.23 -35.44
C VAL A 402 -6.97 49.72 -35.95
N MET A 403 -6.27 48.90 -36.75
CA MET A 403 -5.62 49.28 -38.03
C MET A 403 -4.90 48.06 -38.66
N ALA A 404 -5.45 47.56 -39.77
CA ALA A 404 -4.68 46.97 -40.88
C ALA A 404 -4.25 48.13 -41.81
N PRO A 405 -3.18 48.04 -42.64
CA PRO A 405 -3.23 47.23 -43.87
C PRO A 405 -1.85 46.68 -44.37
N GLY A 406 -1.88 45.87 -45.45
CA GLY A 406 -0.81 45.93 -46.48
C GLY A 406 -0.14 44.63 -46.94
N ILE A 407 -0.81 43.93 -47.86
CA ILE A 407 -0.34 43.31 -49.13
C ILE A 407 1.19 43.30 -49.41
N LEU A 408 1.74 42.15 -49.84
CA LEU A 408 2.45 41.99 -51.14
C LEU A 408 2.87 40.53 -51.47
N HIS A 409 2.86 40.26 -52.77
CA HIS A 409 3.03 39.02 -53.53
C HIS A 409 4.37 38.27 -53.42
N GLY A 410 4.36 36.99 -53.82
CA GLY A 410 5.52 36.29 -54.43
C GLY A 410 5.40 34.76 -54.34
N SER A 411 4.69 34.11 -55.26
CA SER A 411 5.25 33.29 -56.37
C SER A 411 5.97 31.99 -55.97
N SER A 412 5.33 30.85 -56.28
CA SER A 412 5.97 29.52 -56.42
C SER A 412 7.01 29.52 -57.55
N PRO A 413 7.95 28.54 -57.56
CA PRO A 413 7.81 27.46 -58.56
C PRO A 413 8.33 26.07 -58.13
N THR A 414 7.60 25.07 -58.66
CA THR A 414 7.95 23.74 -59.22
C THR A 414 9.23 22.95 -58.87
N LEU A 415 8.97 21.65 -58.65
CA LEU A 415 9.79 20.44 -58.83
C LEU A 415 10.62 20.38 -60.12
N VAL A 416 11.79 19.70 -60.10
CA VAL A 416 12.25 18.63 -61.03
C VAL A 416 13.48 17.86 -60.44
N ASP A 417 13.48 16.55 -60.69
CA ASP A 417 14.44 15.45 -60.48
C ASP A 417 15.94 15.68 -60.77
N VAL A 418 16.83 14.83 -60.22
CA VAL A 418 17.73 13.91 -60.98
C VAL A 418 18.20 12.73 -60.09
N GLU A 419 18.13 11.53 -60.68
CA GLU A 419 18.49 10.17 -60.27
C GLU A 419 19.98 9.84 -59.96
N ARG A 420 20.15 8.68 -59.29
CA ARG A 420 21.12 7.56 -59.51
C ARG A 420 22.51 7.57 -58.86
N GLN A 421 22.76 6.61 -57.96
CA GLN A 421 23.42 5.29 -58.21
C GLN A 421 23.93 4.68 -56.89
N LEU A 422 23.67 3.39 -56.64
CA LEU A 422 24.62 2.40 -56.09
C LEU A 422 23.98 0.99 -56.05
N ALA A 423 24.84 -0.02 -56.21
CA ALA A 423 24.61 -1.39 -56.66
C ALA A 423 23.89 -2.34 -55.65
N PRO A 424 23.39 -3.52 -56.09
CA PRO A 424 22.58 -4.40 -55.26
C PRO A 424 23.46 -5.30 -54.38
N VAL A 425 23.08 -5.45 -53.11
CA VAL A 425 23.61 -6.48 -52.21
C VAL A 425 22.48 -7.47 -51.91
N ASP A 426 22.85 -8.74 -51.95
CA ASP A 426 22.05 -9.96 -52.02
C ASP A 426 21.07 -10.14 -50.83
N GLU A 427 19.77 -9.94 -51.07
CA GLU A 427 18.68 -10.01 -50.07
C GLU A 427 18.49 -11.41 -49.43
N ALA A 428 19.13 -12.45 -49.98
CA ALA A 428 18.97 -13.82 -49.48
C ALA A 428 19.79 -14.15 -48.22
N LYS A 429 20.83 -13.37 -47.88
CA LYS A 429 21.69 -13.64 -46.70
C LYS A 429 21.32 -12.83 -45.45
N GLU A 430 20.56 -11.75 -45.58
CA GLU A 430 20.06 -11.01 -44.41
C GLU A 430 18.81 -11.64 -43.81
N MET A 431 18.05 -12.43 -44.58
CA MET A 431 16.81 -13.03 -44.09
C MET A 431 17.04 -14.17 -43.09
N ASP A 432 18.16 -14.89 -43.17
CA ASP A 432 18.55 -15.91 -42.18
C ASP A 432 19.15 -15.29 -40.91
N ALA A 433 19.91 -14.19 -41.02
CA ALA A 433 20.49 -13.52 -39.85
C ALA A 433 19.45 -12.73 -39.03
N VAL A 434 18.42 -12.20 -39.69
CA VAL A 434 17.29 -11.54 -39.03
C VAL A 434 16.40 -12.57 -38.32
N ALA A 435 16.20 -13.76 -38.91
CA ALA A 435 15.48 -14.86 -38.26
C ALA A 435 16.15 -15.30 -36.94
N ASP A 436 17.49 -15.45 -36.95
CA ASP A 436 18.28 -15.80 -35.76
C ASP A 436 18.30 -14.71 -34.68
N LEU A 437 18.19 -13.43 -35.04
CA LEU A 437 18.13 -12.31 -34.10
C LEU A 437 16.72 -12.05 -33.53
N THR A 438 15.64 -12.36 -34.27
CA THR A 438 14.28 -12.37 -33.71
C THR A 438 14.05 -13.48 -32.70
N MET A 439 14.73 -14.62 -32.84
CA MET A 439 14.70 -15.72 -31.87
C MET A 439 15.35 -15.36 -30.51
N LEU A 440 16.17 -14.30 -30.46
CA LEU A 440 16.84 -13.82 -29.23
C LEU A 440 16.02 -12.79 -28.43
N ARG A 441 14.99 -12.16 -29.01
CA ARG A 441 14.04 -11.29 -28.27
C ARG A 441 12.85 -12.05 -27.68
N SER A 442 12.72 -13.33 -28.01
CA SER A 442 11.66 -14.22 -27.55
C SER A 442 12.14 -15.22 -26.50
N PHE A 443 13.14 -14.86 -25.69
CA PHE A 443 13.39 -15.63 -24.46
C PHE A 443 12.39 -15.13 -23.42
N PRO A 444 11.44 -15.98 -22.95
CA PRO A 444 10.57 -15.63 -21.84
C PRO A 444 11.46 -15.18 -20.68
N GLU A 445 11.11 -14.09 -19.98
CA GLU A 445 11.70 -13.87 -18.65
C GLU A 445 11.58 -15.18 -17.88
N PRO A 446 12.66 -15.66 -17.23
CA PRO A 446 12.60 -16.90 -16.49
C PRO A 446 11.44 -16.79 -15.49
N PRO A 447 10.57 -17.80 -15.43
CA PRO A 447 9.35 -17.69 -14.66
C PRO A 447 9.68 -17.47 -13.18
N VAL A 448 8.90 -16.60 -12.53
CA VAL A 448 9.04 -16.39 -11.09
C VAL A 448 8.70 -17.69 -10.39
N GLU A 449 9.65 -18.25 -9.65
CA GLU A 449 9.43 -19.48 -8.89
C GLU A 449 8.98 -19.17 -7.46
N CYS A 450 7.84 -19.72 -7.06
CA CYS A 450 7.33 -19.66 -5.69
C CYS A 450 6.83 -21.04 -5.24
N GLN A 451 6.57 -21.20 -3.94
CA GLN A 451 5.91 -22.40 -3.43
C GLN A 451 4.39 -22.27 -3.53
N VAL A 452 3.86 -21.08 -3.26
CA VAL A 452 2.42 -20.81 -3.34
C VAL A 452 2.17 -19.54 -4.15
N CYS A 453 1.36 -19.65 -5.20
CA CYS A 453 0.82 -18.50 -5.91
C CYS A 453 -0.61 -18.24 -5.41
N VAL A 454 -0.84 -17.05 -4.85
CA VAL A 454 -2.15 -16.60 -4.38
C VAL A 454 -2.71 -15.60 -5.38
N VAL A 455 -3.91 -15.87 -5.90
CA VAL A 455 -4.59 -14.99 -6.87
C VAL A 455 -5.68 -14.21 -6.15
N GLY A 456 -5.50 -12.90 -6.01
CA GLY A 456 -6.41 -11.99 -5.32
C GLY A 456 -5.88 -11.57 -3.95
N ALA A 457 -5.65 -10.27 -3.77
CA ALA A 457 -5.22 -9.62 -2.54
C ALA A 457 -6.42 -8.97 -1.81
N GLY A 458 -7.53 -9.71 -1.71
CA GLY A 458 -8.59 -9.43 -0.75
C GLY A 458 -8.30 -10.07 0.62
N PRO A 459 -9.24 -10.01 1.58
CA PRO A 459 -9.04 -10.53 2.93
C PRO A 459 -8.61 -12.00 3.00
N ALA A 460 -9.19 -12.89 2.18
CA ALA A 460 -8.76 -14.30 2.09
C ALA A 460 -7.28 -14.41 1.67
N GLY A 461 -6.95 -13.92 0.48
CA GLY A 461 -5.60 -14.08 -0.06
C GLY A 461 -4.52 -13.40 0.78
N LEU A 462 -4.80 -12.24 1.38
CA LEU A 462 -3.87 -11.58 2.28
C LEU A 462 -3.69 -12.32 3.61
N MET A 463 -4.76 -12.87 4.20
CA MET A 463 -4.65 -13.73 5.38
C MET A 463 -3.79 -14.96 5.11
N LEU A 464 -4.04 -15.65 3.99
CA LEU A 464 -3.25 -16.82 3.57
C LEU A 464 -1.78 -16.46 3.40
N ALA A 465 -1.51 -15.37 2.66
CA ALA A 465 -0.15 -14.93 2.36
C ALA A 465 0.63 -14.52 3.62
N VAL A 466 0.00 -13.82 4.57
CA VAL A 466 0.60 -13.46 5.85
C VAL A 466 0.99 -14.71 6.65
N CYS A 467 0.05 -15.64 6.83
CA CYS A 467 0.30 -16.87 7.60
C CYS A 467 1.44 -17.70 7.00
N LEU A 468 1.45 -17.89 5.68
CA LEU A 468 2.50 -18.63 4.97
C LEU A 468 3.85 -17.89 4.99
N THR A 469 3.85 -16.56 4.80
CA THR A 469 5.05 -15.72 4.86
C THR A 469 5.71 -15.81 6.24
N ARG A 470 4.94 -15.75 7.32
CA ARG A 470 5.42 -15.94 8.70
C ARG A 470 6.06 -17.31 8.90
N CYS A 471 5.53 -18.34 8.24
CA CYS A 471 6.11 -19.69 8.25
C CYS A 471 7.37 -19.84 7.38
N GLY A 472 7.81 -18.79 6.67
CA GLY A 472 8.97 -18.84 5.79
C GLY A 472 8.68 -19.26 4.35
N ILE A 473 7.43 -19.60 4.03
CA ILE A 473 7.03 -20.10 2.70
C ILE A 473 7.14 -18.99 1.66
N ARG A 474 7.68 -19.32 0.48
CA ARG A 474 7.80 -18.39 -0.65
C ARG A 474 6.42 -18.22 -1.30
N VAL A 475 5.74 -17.14 -0.94
CA VAL A 475 4.42 -16.78 -1.49
C VAL A 475 4.57 -15.67 -2.51
N GLU A 476 3.92 -15.82 -3.65
CA GLU A 476 3.68 -14.74 -4.61
C GLU A 476 2.18 -14.41 -4.62
N VAL A 477 1.83 -13.15 -4.33
CA VAL A 477 0.43 -12.69 -4.35
C VAL A 477 0.23 -11.80 -5.57
N ILE A 478 -0.68 -12.17 -6.45
CA ILE A 478 -1.06 -11.34 -7.61
C ILE A 478 -2.46 -10.77 -7.42
N ASP A 479 -2.69 -9.52 -7.80
CA ASP A 479 -4.03 -8.93 -7.85
C ASP A 479 -4.18 -8.08 -9.11
N ASP A 480 -5.32 -8.20 -9.77
CA ASP A 480 -5.71 -7.47 -10.97
C ASP A 480 -5.79 -5.94 -10.68
N ARG A 481 -6.26 -5.57 -9.48
CA ARG A 481 -6.43 -4.17 -9.09
C ARG A 481 -5.07 -3.48 -8.93
N ALA A 482 -5.05 -2.20 -9.27
CA ALA A 482 -3.88 -1.35 -9.12
C ALA A 482 -3.51 -1.06 -7.66
N ASP A 483 -4.47 -1.11 -6.75
CA ASP A 483 -4.29 -0.78 -5.34
C ASP A 483 -5.26 -1.56 -4.43
N GLN A 484 -5.08 -1.42 -3.11
CA GLN A 484 -5.98 -1.91 -2.08
C GLN A 484 -7.37 -1.27 -2.17
N THR A 485 -8.34 -1.84 -1.46
CA THR A 485 -9.73 -1.33 -1.45
C THR A 485 -9.78 0.10 -0.89
N PRO A 486 -10.13 1.13 -1.70
CA PRO A 486 -10.05 2.53 -1.26
C PRO A 486 -11.25 2.94 -0.40
N VAL A 487 -12.46 2.52 -0.80
CA VAL A 487 -13.75 2.75 -0.13
C VAL A 487 -14.74 1.64 -0.53
N GLY A 488 -15.78 1.44 0.27
CA GLY A 488 -16.80 0.41 0.01
C GLY A 488 -16.30 -1.03 0.26
N ARG A 489 -17.21 -2.01 0.16
CA ARG A 489 -17.03 -3.44 0.55
C ARG A 489 -17.11 -3.69 2.07
N ALA A 490 -16.60 -4.80 2.59
CA ALA A 490 -16.89 -5.31 3.93
C ALA A 490 -16.42 -4.37 5.07
N ASP A 491 -16.99 -4.56 6.26
CA ASP A 491 -16.66 -3.77 7.45
C ASP A 491 -16.74 -4.52 8.79
N GLY A 492 -17.63 -5.50 8.93
CA GLY A 492 -17.79 -6.25 10.18
C GLY A 492 -16.75 -7.33 10.42
N LEU A 493 -16.12 -7.30 11.59
CA LEU A 493 -15.28 -8.36 12.16
C LEU A 493 -16.01 -9.02 13.34
N GLN A 494 -16.23 -10.33 13.24
CA GLN A 494 -16.90 -11.13 14.27
C GLN A 494 -15.95 -11.43 15.44
N PRO A 495 -16.48 -11.72 16.65
CA PRO A 495 -15.66 -12.05 17.83
C PRO A 495 -14.54 -13.05 17.55
N LYS A 496 -14.85 -14.16 16.85
CA LYS A 496 -13.83 -15.16 16.58
C LYS A 496 -12.71 -14.66 15.65
N THR A 497 -13.04 -13.78 14.71
CA THR A 497 -12.03 -13.17 13.82
C THR A 497 -11.16 -12.16 14.58
N ILE A 498 -11.71 -11.45 15.56
CA ILE A 498 -10.93 -10.59 16.47
C ILE A 498 -9.93 -11.46 17.25
N GLU A 499 -10.35 -12.60 17.79
CA GLU A 499 -9.46 -13.56 18.46
C GLU A 499 -8.34 -14.06 17.54
N THR A 500 -8.66 -14.46 16.30
CA THR A 500 -7.66 -14.88 15.31
C THR A 500 -6.62 -13.78 15.07
N LEU A 501 -7.04 -12.53 14.94
CA LEU A 501 -6.16 -11.39 14.75
C LEU A 501 -5.34 -11.06 16.01
N ARG A 502 -5.86 -11.33 17.21
CA ARG A 502 -5.09 -11.27 18.47
C ARG A 502 -4.04 -12.37 18.52
N GLN A 503 -4.35 -13.58 18.06
CA GLN A 503 -3.39 -14.69 17.97
C GLN A 503 -2.27 -14.41 16.97
N LEU A 504 -2.55 -13.62 15.92
CA LEU A 504 -1.55 -13.06 15.01
C LEU A 504 -0.79 -11.84 15.55
N ARG A 505 -1.20 -11.29 16.71
CA ARG A 505 -0.66 -10.06 17.31
C ARG A 505 -0.87 -8.82 16.43
N MET A 506 -2.04 -8.71 15.79
CA MET A 506 -2.37 -7.64 14.83
C MET A 506 -3.66 -6.88 15.16
N ALA A 507 -4.44 -7.31 16.15
CA ALA A 507 -5.77 -6.74 16.44
C ALA A 507 -5.75 -5.29 16.96
N ASP A 508 -4.68 -4.82 17.60
CA ASP A 508 -4.68 -3.56 18.36
C ASP A 508 -5.06 -2.33 17.53
N ILE A 509 -4.51 -2.22 16.32
CA ILE A 509 -4.82 -1.10 15.40
C ILE A 509 -6.31 -1.10 15.02
N LEU A 510 -6.89 -2.28 14.82
CA LEU A 510 -8.29 -2.42 14.47
C LEU A 510 -9.19 -2.07 15.66
N LEU A 511 -8.82 -2.54 16.85
CA LEU A 511 -9.55 -2.24 18.09
C LEU A 511 -9.50 -0.75 18.44
N GLN A 512 -8.43 -0.04 18.08
CA GLN A 512 -8.31 1.40 18.29
C GLN A 512 -9.12 2.22 17.29
N ARG A 513 -9.24 1.76 16.04
CA ARG A 513 -9.85 2.53 14.94
C ARG A 513 -11.30 2.16 14.63
N GLY A 514 -11.71 0.93 14.92
CA GLY A 514 -13.04 0.42 14.62
C GLY A 514 -14.10 0.85 15.65
N VAL A 515 -15.37 0.70 15.26
CA VAL A 515 -16.53 0.94 16.12
C VAL A 515 -16.97 -0.38 16.73
N ARG A 516 -17.07 -0.43 18.06
CA ARG A 516 -17.57 -1.60 18.79
C ARG A 516 -19.07 -1.48 18.96
N VAL A 517 -19.82 -2.47 18.49
CA VAL A 517 -21.29 -2.51 18.62
C VAL A 517 -21.70 -3.70 19.47
N PHE A 518 -22.41 -3.40 20.57
CA PHE A 518 -22.80 -4.37 21.60
C PHE A 518 -24.28 -4.77 21.52
N ASP A 519 -25.10 -4.01 20.81
CA ASP A 519 -26.54 -4.21 20.74
C ASP A 519 -27.06 -4.25 19.30
N ILE A 520 -28.26 -4.79 19.15
CA ILE A 520 -29.04 -4.75 17.92
C ILE A 520 -30.45 -4.22 18.24
N SER A 521 -30.94 -3.29 17.43
CA SER A 521 -32.27 -2.68 17.59
C SER A 521 -33.20 -3.04 16.44
N PHE A 522 -34.48 -3.25 16.74
CA PHE A 522 -35.51 -3.62 15.77
C PHE A 522 -36.61 -2.56 15.71
N TRP A 523 -36.91 -2.06 14.52
CA TRP A 523 -37.89 -1.01 14.29
C TRP A 523 -38.88 -1.41 13.19
N ARG A 524 -40.15 -0.98 13.34
CA ARG A 524 -41.22 -1.33 12.41
C ARG A 524 -42.18 -0.17 12.18
N SER A 525 -42.68 -0.04 10.95
CA SER A 525 -43.85 0.76 10.58
C SER A 525 -44.83 -0.05 9.74
N THR A 526 -46.12 0.20 9.91
CA THR A 526 -47.22 -0.33 9.09
C THR A 526 -47.97 0.82 8.41
N ALA A 527 -49.03 0.53 7.66
CA ALA A 527 -49.90 1.58 7.10
C ALA A 527 -50.56 2.45 8.20
N ASP A 528 -50.83 1.86 9.37
CA ASP A 528 -51.56 2.51 10.47
C ASP A 528 -50.65 2.97 11.62
N GLU A 529 -49.43 2.42 11.74
CA GLU A 529 -48.49 2.74 12.82
C GLU A 529 -47.19 3.37 12.28
N PRO A 530 -46.82 4.59 12.74
CA PRO A 530 -45.55 5.19 12.35
C PRO A 530 -44.36 4.38 12.90
N LEU A 531 -43.17 4.62 12.33
CA LEU A 531 -41.97 3.89 12.70
C LEU A 531 -41.67 3.99 14.20
N HIS A 532 -41.67 2.85 14.89
CA HIS A 532 -41.39 2.74 16.33
C HIS A 532 -40.50 1.53 16.64
N ARG A 533 -39.82 1.57 17.80
CA ARG A 533 -38.92 0.50 18.24
C ARG A 533 -39.73 -0.65 18.83
N LEU A 534 -39.49 -1.86 18.34
CA LEU A 534 -40.07 -3.09 18.87
C LEU A 534 -39.26 -3.65 20.04
N GLY A 535 -37.93 -3.52 19.98
CA GLY A 535 -37.05 -4.06 21.00
C GLY A 535 -35.58 -3.78 20.72
N ARG A 536 -34.76 -4.13 21.70
CA ARG A 536 -33.30 -4.07 21.64
C ARG A 536 -32.74 -5.30 22.34
N GLU A 537 -31.80 -5.95 21.69
CA GLU A 537 -31.15 -7.16 22.18
C GLU A 537 -29.65 -6.95 22.30
N VAL A 538 -29.01 -7.65 23.24
CA VAL A 538 -27.55 -7.73 23.30
C VAL A 538 -27.08 -8.56 22.11
N HIS A 539 -26.11 -8.05 21.36
CA HIS A 539 -25.66 -8.68 20.12
C HIS A 539 -25.01 -10.05 20.38
N TYR A 540 -24.18 -10.15 21.43
CA TYR A 540 -23.61 -11.42 21.91
C TYR A 540 -23.91 -11.59 23.39
N PRO A 541 -25.00 -12.29 23.76
CA PRO A 541 -25.37 -12.47 25.15
C PRO A 541 -24.36 -13.38 25.89
N PRO A 542 -24.26 -13.30 27.23
CA PRO A 542 -23.25 -14.04 28.02
C PRO A 542 -23.21 -15.57 27.85
N VAL A 543 -24.29 -16.18 27.34
CA VAL A 543 -24.32 -17.61 26.99
C VAL A 543 -23.32 -17.95 25.87
N ILE A 544 -22.99 -16.97 25.03
CA ILE A 544 -21.98 -17.06 23.98
C ILE A 544 -20.64 -16.69 24.59
N ASP A 545 -19.81 -17.70 24.82
CA ASP A 545 -18.52 -17.54 25.50
C ASP A 545 -17.46 -17.01 24.54
N VAL A 546 -17.28 -15.68 24.55
CA VAL A 546 -16.30 -14.95 23.73
C VAL A 546 -15.62 -13.88 24.56
N LEU A 547 -14.35 -13.60 24.26
CA LEU A 547 -13.58 -12.55 24.97
C LEU A 547 -14.07 -11.13 24.66
N ASP A 548 -14.40 -10.88 23.40
CA ASP A 548 -14.81 -9.58 22.88
C ASP A 548 -16.29 -9.68 22.43
N PRO A 549 -17.29 -9.49 23.32
CA PRO A 549 -18.72 -9.72 23.04
C PRO A 549 -19.35 -8.57 22.24
N TYR A 550 -18.72 -8.20 21.13
CA TYR A 550 -19.16 -7.15 20.22
C TYR A 550 -18.71 -7.45 18.79
N ILE A 551 -19.41 -6.85 17.82
CA ILE A 551 -18.95 -6.82 16.44
C ILE A 551 -18.09 -5.56 16.27
N LEU A 552 -16.92 -5.70 15.66
CA LEU A 552 -16.01 -4.59 15.39
C LEU A 552 -16.19 -4.14 13.94
N LEU A 553 -16.60 -2.90 13.74
CA LEU A 553 -16.88 -2.32 12.43
C LEU A 553 -15.72 -1.42 12.01
N VAL A 554 -15.03 -1.79 10.94
CA VAL A 554 -13.84 -1.09 10.45
C VAL A 554 -13.71 -1.25 8.93
N HIS A 555 -13.34 -0.19 8.23
CA HIS A 555 -13.12 -0.24 6.78
C HIS A 555 -12.19 -1.40 6.35
N GLN A 556 -12.62 -2.23 5.38
CA GLN A 556 -11.84 -3.33 4.82
C GLN A 556 -10.43 -2.91 4.38
N GLY A 557 -10.24 -1.72 3.80
CA GLY A 557 -8.92 -1.24 3.39
C GLY A 557 -7.91 -1.14 4.55
N ILE A 558 -8.38 -0.92 5.78
CA ILE A 558 -7.54 -0.92 6.99
C ILE A 558 -7.09 -2.34 7.34
N VAL A 559 -7.97 -3.33 7.20
CA VAL A 559 -7.65 -4.76 7.39
C VAL A 559 -6.66 -5.23 6.32
N GLU A 560 -6.87 -4.86 5.05
CA GLU A 560 -5.94 -5.17 3.96
C GLU A 560 -4.55 -4.55 4.21
N SER A 561 -4.50 -3.28 4.62
CA SER A 561 -3.24 -2.57 4.94
C SER A 561 -2.45 -3.29 6.04
N LEU A 562 -3.14 -3.78 7.07
CA LEU A 562 -2.54 -4.49 8.20
C LEU A 562 -1.77 -5.74 7.75
N PHE A 563 -2.37 -6.53 6.85
CA PHE A 563 -1.72 -7.71 6.28
C PHE A 563 -0.57 -7.36 5.34
N ILE A 564 -0.76 -6.36 4.48
CA ILE A 564 0.27 -5.90 3.54
C ILE A 564 1.50 -5.38 4.30
N ASP A 565 1.30 -4.61 5.36
CA ASP A 565 2.39 -4.09 6.18
C ASP A 565 3.13 -5.21 6.92
N ASP A 566 2.44 -6.24 7.42
CA ASP A 566 3.07 -7.40 8.06
C ASP A 566 3.93 -8.21 7.09
N MET A 567 3.46 -8.39 5.84
CA MET A 567 4.23 -8.99 4.76
C MET A 567 5.45 -8.13 4.39
N ARG A 568 5.27 -6.80 4.27
CA ARG A 568 6.34 -5.87 3.92
C ARG A 568 7.47 -5.87 4.95
N LYS A 569 7.14 -5.92 6.25
CA LYS A 569 8.12 -6.08 7.34
C LYS A 569 8.98 -7.34 7.20
N ARG A 570 8.49 -8.34 6.47
CA ARG A 570 9.14 -9.62 6.15
C ARG A 570 9.66 -9.70 4.71
N GLY A 571 9.75 -8.57 4.02
CA GLY A 571 10.30 -8.47 2.66
C GLY A 571 9.42 -9.09 1.57
N ARG A 572 8.11 -9.20 1.78
CA ARG A 572 7.13 -9.67 0.79
C ARG A 572 6.15 -8.56 0.44
N GLU A 573 5.76 -8.49 -0.83
CA GLU A 573 4.80 -7.50 -1.33
C GLU A 573 3.76 -8.15 -2.24
N VAL A 574 2.65 -7.44 -2.43
CA VAL A 574 1.60 -7.85 -3.38
C VAL A 574 1.95 -7.32 -4.76
N ARG A 575 1.95 -8.19 -5.76
CA ARG A 575 2.09 -7.82 -7.16
C ARG A 575 0.74 -7.36 -7.71
N ARG A 576 0.58 -6.04 -7.81
CA ARG A 576 -0.62 -5.37 -8.35
C ARG A 576 -0.61 -5.37 -9.88
N ASN A 577 -1.74 -4.98 -10.47
CA ASN A 577 -1.95 -4.92 -11.92
C ASN A 577 -1.60 -6.23 -12.65
N THR A 578 -1.80 -7.36 -12.00
CA THR A 578 -1.44 -8.68 -12.54
C THR A 578 -2.67 -9.57 -12.46
N ALA A 579 -3.36 -9.72 -13.59
CA ALA A 579 -4.54 -10.54 -13.73
C ALA A 579 -4.16 -11.99 -14.02
N PHE A 580 -4.79 -12.93 -13.31
CA PHE A 580 -4.72 -14.35 -13.66
C PHE A 580 -5.48 -14.64 -14.95
N GLU A 581 -4.93 -15.52 -15.78
CA GLU A 581 -5.53 -15.96 -17.04
C GLU A 581 -5.92 -17.43 -17.00
N SER A 582 -4.93 -18.29 -16.75
CA SER A 582 -5.04 -19.75 -16.77
C SER A 582 -3.89 -20.37 -15.98
N TYR A 583 -3.95 -21.68 -15.79
CA TYR A 583 -2.80 -22.46 -15.34
C TYR A 583 -2.65 -23.72 -16.17
N ASP A 584 -1.42 -24.22 -16.28
CA ASP A 584 -1.07 -25.44 -16.99
C ASP A 584 -0.17 -26.33 -16.11
N HIS A 585 -0.20 -27.65 -16.34
CA HIS A 585 0.75 -28.57 -15.72
C HIS A 585 2.05 -28.63 -16.53
N VAL A 586 3.19 -28.54 -15.86
CA VAL A 586 4.51 -28.58 -16.53
C VAL A 586 4.90 -30.03 -16.84
N ALA A 587 5.08 -30.35 -18.13
CA ALA A 587 5.56 -31.65 -18.57
C ALA A 587 6.98 -31.94 -18.02
N GLY A 588 7.16 -33.07 -17.33
CA GLY A 588 8.47 -33.51 -16.81
C GLY A 588 8.87 -32.96 -15.43
N LYS A 589 8.17 -31.97 -14.87
CA LYS A 589 8.31 -31.52 -13.46
C LYS A 589 6.99 -31.72 -12.72
N SER A 590 6.77 -32.93 -12.18
CA SER A 590 5.50 -33.33 -11.56
C SER A 590 5.05 -32.49 -10.35
N SER A 591 5.92 -31.62 -9.82
CA SER A 591 5.69 -30.85 -8.60
C SER A 591 5.29 -29.38 -8.81
N HIS A 592 5.30 -28.85 -10.04
CA HIS A 592 5.04 -27.43 -10.29
C HIS A 592 3.91 -27.20 -11.31
N ILE A 593 3.09 -26.20 -11.01
CA ILE A 593 2.03 -25.62 -11.84
C ILE A 593 2.59 -24.35 -12.50
N GLN A 594 2.32 -24.20 -13.78
CA GLN A 594 2.56 -22.98 -14.51
C GLN A 594 1.35 -22.06 -14.42
N VAL A 595 1.46 -20.95 -13.71
CA VAL A 595 0.40 -19.94 -13.62
C VAL A 595 0.65 -18.86 -14.65
N ASN A 596 -0.27 -18.73 -15.60
CA ASN A 596 -0.21 -17.72 -16.65
C ASN A 596 -0.97 -16.48 -16.20
N CYS A 597 -0.24 -15.37 -16.18
CA CYS A 597 -0.74 -14.07 -15.77
C CYS A 597 -0.61 -13.09 -16.93
N ARG A 598 -1.42 -12.05 -16.91
CA ARG A 598 -1.31 -10.91 -17.81
C ARG A 598 -1.20 -9.66 -16.97
N THR A 599 -0.20 -8.82 -17.24
CA THR A 599 -0.21 -7.51 -16.59
C THR A 599 -1.26 -6.63 -17.25
N ASN A 600 -2.04 -5.91 -16.44
CA ASN A 600 -3.11 -5.07 -16.96
C ASN A 600 -2.61 -3.80 -17.64
N VAL A 601 -1.33 -3.48 -17.43
CA VAL A 601 -0.74 -2.26 -17.96
C VAL A 601 -0.27 -2.52 -19.39
N ASN A 602 0.52 -3.59 -19.66
CA ASN A 602 1.14 -3.87 -20.99
C ASN A 602 0.55 -5.09 -21.68
N HIS A 603 -0.41 -5.76 -21.05
CA HIS A 603 -0.90 -7.05 -21.52
C HIS A 603 0.19 -8.14 -21.70
N ASP A 604 1.40 -7.95 -21.13
CA ASP A 604 2.48 -8.91 -21.19
C ASP A 604 2.06 -10.17 -20.46
N LYS A 605 2.31 -11.30 -21.12
CA LYS A 605 2.17 -12.60 -20.50
C LYS A 605 3.35 -12.82 -19.56
N ARG A 606 3.03 -13.10 -18.31
CA ARG A 606 3.99 -13.53 -17.30
C ARG A 606 3.66 -14.92 -16.84
N THR A 607 4.70 -15.65 -16.49
CA THR A 607 4.58 -17.02 -16.01
C THR A 607 5.17 -17.12 -14.62
N ILE A 608 4.41 -17.71 -13.70
CA ILE A 608 4.85 -18.03 -12.34
C ILE A 608 4.85 -19.55 -12.23
N LEU A 609 5.96 -20.15 -11.82
CA LEU A 609 6.02 -21.56 -11.48
C LEU A 609 5.77 -21.71 -9.98
N ALA A 610 4.66 -22.35 -9.62
CA ALA A 610 4.23 -22.52 -8.23
C ALA A 610 4.02 -24.00 -7.90
N GLN A 611 4.28 -24.44 -6.67
CA GLN A 611 3.91 -25.81 -6.25
C GLN A 611 2.40 -25.93 -5.99
N TYR A 612 1.79 -24.84 -5.53
CA TYR A 612 0.38 -24.72 -5.22
C TYR A 612 -0.20 -23.42 -5.76
N LEU A 613 -1.44 -23.46 -6.25
CA LEU A 613 -2.22 -22.30 -6.69
C LEU A 613 -3.44 -22.14 -5.79
N VAL A 614 -3.67 -20.94 -5.26
CA VAL A 614 -4.86 -20.64 -4.44
C VAL A 614 -5.62 -19.45 -5.02
N GLY A 615 -6.85 -19.71 -5.46
CA GLY A 615 -7.80 -18.71 -5.95
C GLY A 615 -8.52 -18.01 -4.80
N CYS A 616 -8.19 -16.74 -4.61
CA CYS A 616 -8.81 -15.80 -3.68
C CYS A 616 -9.40 -14.58 -4.43
N ASP A 617 -9.74 -14.76 -5.71
CA ASP A 617 -10.06 -13.73 -6.71
C ASP A 617 -11.56 -13.39 -6.78
N GLY A 618 -12.30 -13.69 -5.72
CA GLY A 618 -13.65 -13.19 -5.47
C GLY A 618 -14.78 -13.95 -6.19
N ALA A 619 -15.99 -13.39 -6.09
CA ALA A 619 -17.23 -14.02 -6.56
C ALA A 619 -17.20 -14.49 -8.03
N HIS A 620 -16.45 -13.76 -8.88
CA HIS A 620 -16.29 -14.05 -10.30
C HIS A 620 -15.00 -14.81 -10.65
N SER A 621 -14.43 -15.50 -9.67
CA SER A 621 -13.16 -16.22 -9.73
C SER A 621 -12.90 -16.87 -11.10
N LYS A 622 -11.80 -16.46 -11.73
CA LYS A 622 -11.26 -17.08 -12.94
C LYS A 622 -10.53 -18.38 -12.59
N VAL A 623 -9.91 -18.45 -11.41
CA VAL A 623 -9.29 -19.69 -10.92
C VAL A 623 -10.34 -20.79 -10.81
N ARG A 624 -11.48 -20.53 -10.15
CA ARG A 624 -12.60 -21.49 -10.06
C ARG A 624 -13.04 -22.00 -11.42
N LYS A 625 -13.22 -21.09 -12.40
CA LYS A 625 -13.64 -21.44 -13.76
C LYS A 625 -12.61 -22.26 -14.54
N SER A 626 -11.35 -22.24 -14.10
CA SER A 626 -10.26 -22.98 -14.74
C SER A 626 -10.13 -24.40 -14.18
N ILE A 627 -10.77 -24.72 -13.05
CA ILE A 627 -10.77 -26.06 -12.48
C ILE A 627 -11.88 -26.89 -13.15
N PRO A 628 -11.56 -28.05 -13.74
CA PRO A 628 -12.56 -28.91 -14.37
C PRO A 628 -13.67 -29.35 -13.39
N ASP A 629 -14.91 -29.35 -13.88
CA ASP A 629 -16.11 -29.82 -13.15
C ASP A 629 -16.39 -29.10 -11.82
N VAL A 630 -15.86 -27.88 -11.64
CA VAL A 630 -16.15 -27.02 -10.49
C VAL A 630 -17.10 -25.90 -10.88
N GLU A 631 -18.33 -25.99 -10.38
CA GLU A 631 -19.37 -24.98 -10.59
C GLU A 631 -19.78 -24.34 -9.27
N ALA A 632 -20.22 -23.08 -9.33
CA ALA A 632 -20.81 -22.38 -8.18
C ALA A 632 -22.30 -22.69 -8.12
N VAL A 633 -22.69 -23.61 -7.25
CA VAL A 633 -24.06 -24.09 -7.08
C VAL A 633 -24.80 -23.18 -6.11
N GLY A 634 -26.00 -22.73 -6.47
CA GLY A 634 -26.87 -21.95 -5.59
C GLY A 634 -27.86 -21.06 -6.33
N MET A 635 -28.57 -20.21 -5.59
CA MET A 635 -29.66 -19.38 -6.10
C MET A 635 -29.34 -17.89 -5.95
N SER A 636 -29.85 -17.07 -6.87
CA SER A 636 -29.84 -15.60 -6.72
C SER A 636 -31.19 -15.12 -6.23
N GLN A 637 -31.19 -14.22 -5.26
CA GLN A 637 -32.41 -13.55 -4.84
C GLN A 637 -32.76 -12.43 -5.83
N ALA A 638 -34.07 -12.19 -5.99
CA ALA A 638 -34.56 -11.10 -6.84
C ALA A 638 -34.30 -9.71 -6.23
N ALA A 639 -34.16 -9.63 -4.90
CA ALA A 639 -34.02 -8.37 -4.18
C ALA A 639 -32.70 -7.65 -4.47
N ILE A 640 -32.80 -6.36 -4.81
CA ILE A 640 -31.67 -5.46 -5.03
C ILE A 640 -31.56 -4.53 -3.82
N TRP A 641 -30.36 -4.36 -3.31
CA TRP A 641 -30.05 -3.48 -2.18
C TRP A 641 -29.15 -2.33 -2.63
N GLY A 642 -29.49 -1.11 -2.26
CA GLY A 642 -28.59 0.03 -2.32
C GLY A 642 -27.73 0.09 -1.07
N VAL A 643 -26.46 0.47 -1.19
CA VAL A 643 -25.56 0.67 -0.05
C VAL A 643 -25.02 2.08 -0.09
N LEU A 644 -25.11 2.79 1.04
CA LEU A 644 -24.62 4.16 1.20
C LEU A 644 -23.72 4.24 2.42
N ASP A 645 -22.49 4.71 2.23
CA ASP A 645 -21.56 5.05 3.31
C ASP A 645 -21.42 6.57 3.36
N GLY A 646 -21.70 7.17 4.50
CA GLY A 646 -21.54 8.60 4.68
C GLY A 646 -21.84 9.07 6.10
N GLU A 647 -21.56 10.34 6.37
CA GLU A 647 -21.95 10.99 7.62
C GLU A 647 -23.39 11.50 7.47
N LEU A 648 -24.29 11.09 8.38
CA LEU A 648 -25.71 11.45 8.33
C LEU A 648 -26.04 12.64 9.23
N ILE A 649 -27.10 13.34 8.85
CA ILE A 649 -27.82 14.32 9.66
C ILE A 649 -29.21 13.72 9.89
N THR A 650 -29.48 13.26 11.11
CA THR A 650 -30.74 12.58 11.42
C THR A 650 -31.14 12.80 12.88
N ASN A 651 -32.44 12.73 13.15
CA ASN A 651 -33.01 12.65 14.50
C ASN A 651 -33.40 11.21 14.90
N PHE A 652 -33.03 10.20 14.11
CA PHE A 652 -33.26 8.80 14.45
C PHE A 652 -32.37 8.37 15.62
N PRO A 653 -32.93 7.86 16.72
CA PRO A 653 -32.20 7.71 17.98
C PRO A 653 -31.20 6.54 18.01
N ASP A 654 -31.38 5.51 17.18
CA ASP A 654 -30.58 4.27 17.22
C ASP A 654 -29.57 4.17 16.06
N ILE A 655 -29.08 5.32 15.56
CA ILE A 655 -28.13 5.39 14.42
C ILE A 655 -26.75 4.79 14.72
N TRP A 656 -26.37 4.70 16.00
CA TRP A 656 -25.10 4.15 16.49
C TRP A 656 -25.21 2.70 17.00
N SER A 657 -26.38 2.08 16.88
CA SER A 657 -26.59 0.64 17.09
C SER A 657 -26.62 -0.07 15.74
N LYS A 658 -26.39 -1.39 15.72
CA LYS A 658 -26.77 -2.20 14.56
C LYS A 658 -28.29 -2.23 14.52
N THR A 659 -28.92 -1.64 13.52
CA THR A 659 -30.37 -1.45 13.55
C THR A 659 -31.03 -2.02 12.31
N LEU A 660 -32.05 -2.85 12.49
CA LEU A 660 -32.93 -3.26 11.42
C LEU A 660 -34.22 -2.44 11.48
N VAL A 661 -34.50 -1.74 10.39
CA VAL A 661 -35.72 -0.96 10.19
C VAL A 661 -36.55 -1.66 9.12
N TYR A 662 -37.80 -1.97 9.43
CA TYR A 662 -38.75 -2.54 8.48
C TYR A 662 -39.93 -1.60 8.28
N SER A 663 -40.19 -1.22 7.02
CA SER A 663 -41.41 -0.56 6.61
C SER A 663 -42.24 -1.52 5.76
N GLU A 664 -43.46 -1.82 6.20
CA GLU A 664 -44.36 -2.70 5.46
C GLU A 664 -44.57 -2.19 4.01
N GLU A 665 -44.80 -0.88 3.86
CA GLU A 665 -45.06 -0.25 2.58
C GLU A 665 -43.77 -0.08 1.74
N HIS A 666 -42.65 0.32 2.37
CA HIS A 666 -41.48 0.80 1.63
C HIS A 666 -40.26 -0.14 1.65
N GLY A 667 -40.25 -1.19 2.46
CA GLY A 667 -39.14 -2.15 2.56
C GLY A 667 -38.21 -1.88 3.75
N SER A 668 -37.02 -2.46 3.73
CA SER A 668 -36.15 -2.56 4.90
C SER A 668 -34.84 -1.77 4.79
N ILE A 669 -34.29 -1.33 5.93
CA ILE A 669 -32.92 -0.81 6.05
C ILE A 669 -32.17 -1.56 7.14
N LEU A 670 -30.94 -2.00 6.84
CA LEU A 670 -29.96 -2.40 7.85
C LEU A 670 -28.94 -1.27 8.02
N ILE A 671 -28.87 -0.74 9.24
CA ILE A 671 -28.00 0.37 9.66
C ILE A 671 -26.79 -0.20 10.38
N ILE A 672 -25.60 0.20 9.94
CA ILE A 672 -24.30 -0.25 10.45
C ILE A 672 -23.42 0.97 10.76
N PRO A 673 -23.14 1.28 12.03
CA PRO A 673 -22.27 2.41 12.38
C PRO A 673 -20.82 2.14 11.96
N ARG A 674 -20.10 3.19 11.58
CA ARG A 674 -18.75 3.10 11.03
C ARG A 674 -17.84 4.15 11.66
N GLU A 675 -16.54 3.95 11.49
CA GLU A 675 -15.53 4.90 11.93
C GLU A 675 -15.73 6.29 11.30
N ARG A 676 -15.09 7.33 11.87
CA ARG A 676 -15.15 8.71 11.37
C ARG A 676 -16.58 9.31 11.32
N ASN A 677 -17.44 8.96 12.28
CA ASN A 677 -18.85 9.39 12.34
C ASN A 677 -19.70 8.95 11.14
N MET A 678 -19.24 7.98 10.35
CA MET A 678 -20.01 7.47 9.23
C MET A 678 -21.01 6.42 9.70
N THR A 679 -22.05 6.22 8.92
CA THR A 679 -22.94 5.07 9.04
C THR A 679 -23.18 4.52 7.63
N ARG A 680 -23.19 3.19 7.55
CA ARG A 680 -23.57 2.47 6.35
C ARG A 680 -25.04 2.10 6.41
N PHE A 681 -25.77 2.44 5.37
CA PHE A 681 -27.15 1.99 5.17
C PHE A 681 -27.20 0.96 4.05
N TYR A 682 -27.70 -0.23 4.36
CA TYR A 682 -28.18 -1.19 3.36
C TYR A 682 -29.67 -0.99 3.18
N ILE A 683 -30.11 -0.51 2.02
CA ILE A 683 -31.50 -0.13 1.75
C ILE A 683 -32.09 -1.07 0.71
N GLU A 684 -33.17 -1.75 1.08
CA GLU A 684 -33.93 -2.61 0.17
C GLU A 684 -34.64 -1.77 -0.89
N LEU A 685 -34.43 -2.10 -2.16
CA LEU A 685 -35.10 -1.46 -3.28
C LEU A 685 -36.22 -2.39 -3.74
N LYS A 686 -37.42 -2.26 -3.14
CA LYS A 686 -38.64 -2.91 -3.64
C LYS A 686 -38.92 -2.39 -5.06
N ALA A 687 -38.39 -3.07 -6.08
CA ALA A 687 -38.61 -2.72 -7.48
C ALA A 687 -39.94 -3.32 -7.95
N CYS A 688 -40.84 -2.50 -8.52
CA CYS A 688 -41.84 -3.02 -9.44
C CYS A 688 -41.11 -3.64 -10.64
N ALA A 689 -41.59 -4.79 -11.13
CA ALA A 689 -41.00 -5.61 -12.20
C ALA A 689 -40.71 -4.87 -13.54
N THR A 690 -41.05 -3.59 -13.64
CA THR A 690 -40.88 -2.70 -14.81
C THR A 690 -39.78 -1.64 -14.65
N THR A 691 -39.03 -1.61 -13.55
CA THR A 691 -38.05 -0.54 -13.29
C THR A 691 -36.69 -0.81 -13.95
N ASP A 692 -36.28 0.01 -14.93
CA ASP A 692 -34.94 -0.06 -15.55
C ASP A 692 -33.84 0.16 -14.50
N ARG A 693 -32.85 -0.75 -14.44
CA ARG A 693 -31.70 -0.68 -13.51
C ARG A 693 -30.92 0.63 -13.60
N ARG A 694 -31.02 1.35 -14.73
CA ARG A 694 -30.42 2.67 -14.95
C ARG A 694 -31.06 3.79 -14.10
N HIS A 695 -32.30 3.60 -13.62
CA HIS A 695 -33.00 4.58 -12.77
C HIS A 695 -32.74 4.41 -11.26
N LEU A 696 -32.08 3.32 -10.84
CA LEU A 696 -31.71 3.07 -9.43
C LEU A 696 -30.39 3.77 -9.05
N GLY A 697 -30.31 5.09 -9.26
CA GLY A 697 -29.16 5.91 -8.90
C GLY A 697 -29.10 6.27 -7.41
N GLN A 698 -28.01 6.91 -6.98
CA GLN A 698 -27.79 7.33 -5.59
C GLN A 698 -28.96 8.14 -5.01
N SER A 699 -29.51 9.10 -5.78
CA SER A 699 -30.63 9.94 -5.37
C SER A 699 -31.91 9.15 -5.08
N PHE A 700 -32.20 8.14 -5.90
CA PHE A 700 -33.34 7.24 -5.71
C PHE A 700 -33.17 6.45 -4.39
N VAL A 701 -31.99 5.90 -4.16
CA VAL A 701 -31.68 5.13 -2.95
C VAL A 701 -31.79 5.99 -1.69
N MET A 702 -31.30 7.24 -1.72
CA MET A 702 -31.49 8.20 -0.63
C MET A 702 -32.97 8.55 -0.42
N GLN A 703 -33.75 8.71 -1.49
CA GLN A 703 -35.18 8.98 -1.37
C GLN A 703 -35.93 7.79 -0.77
N GLN A 704 -35.58 6.57 -1.17
CA GLN A 704 -36.15 5.35 -0.59
C GLN A 704 -35.81 5.23 0.89
N ALA A 705 -34.57 5.54 1.27
CA ALA A 705 -34.17 5.56 2.67
C ALA A 705 -35.03 6.55 3.50
N ARG A 706 -35.28 7.76 2.99
CA ARG A 706 -36.16 8.74 3.65
C ARG A 706 -37.59 8.24 3.83
N LYS A 707 -38.13 7.50 2.86
CA LYS A 707 -39.47 6.91 2.96
C LYS A 707 -39.54 5.85 4.05
N ILE A 708 -38.57 4.93 4.09
CA ILE A 708 -38.53 3.86 5.09
C ILE A 708 -38.31 4.42 6.51
N MET A 709 -37.54 5.50 6.65
CA MET A 709 -37.18 6.09 7.94
C MET A 709 -38.22 7.07 8.51
N ALA A 710 -39.27 7.41 7.76
CA ALA A 710 -40.30 8.34 8.22
C ALA A 710 -40.97 7.81 9.51
N PRO A 711 -41.28 8.67 10.50
CA PRO A 711 -41.25 10.13 10.47
C PRO A 711 -39.89 10.76 10.82
N PHE A 712 -38.83 9.98 11.03
CA PHE A 712 -37.52 10.52 11.35
C PHE A 712 -36.88 11.16 10.11
N SER A 713 -36.30 12.34 10.29
CA SER A 713 -35.51 13.02 9.26
C SER A 713 -34.20 12.29 9.05
N VAL A 714 -33.83 12.05 7.78
CA VAL A 714 -32.54 11.48 7.39
C VAL A 714 -32.01 12.24 6.19
N ASP A 715 -30.83 12.82 6.33
CA ASP A 715 -30.06 13.43 5.26
C ASP A 715 -28.57 13.10 5.38
N TRP A 716 -27.77 13.43 4.37
CA TRP A 716 -26.33 13.15 4.34
C TRP A 716 -25.53 14.44 4.28
N ARG A 717 -24.57 14.59 5.20
CA ARG A 717 -23.58 15.65 5.13
C ARG A 717 -22.63 15.44 3.95
N TYR A 718 -22.22 14.19 3.76
CA TYR A 718 -21.52 13.72 2.57
C TYR A 718 -21.74 12.21 2.40
N ILE A 719 -21.54 11.71 1.18
CA ILE A 719 -21.53 10.29 0.86
C ILE A 719 -20.12 9.96 0.37
N GLU A 720 -19.45 9.05 1.07
CA GLU A 720 -18.12 8.55 0.70
C GLU A 720 -18.22 7.49 -0.39
N TRP A 721 -19.24 6.65 -0.32
CA TRP A 721 -19.42 5.55 -1.26
C TRP A 721 -20.90 5.19 -1.47
N PHE A 722 -21.23 4.84 -2.71
CA PHE A 722 -22.53 4.33 -3.12
C PHE A 722 -22.33 3.06 -3.96
N GLY A 723 -23.07 2.01 -3.63
CA GLY A 723 -23.07 0.76 -4.37
C GLY A 723 -24.46 0.15 -4.52
N ARG A 724 -24.57 -0.83 -5.41
CA ARG A 724 -25.75 -1.68 -5.56
C ARG A 724 -25.32 -3.12 -5.41
N TYR A 725 -26.07 -3.85 -4.61
CA TYR A 725 -25.81 -5.25 -4.31
C TYR A 725 -27.02 -6.08 -4.73
N GLN A 726 -26.79 -7.15 -5.49
CA GLN A 726 -27.79 -8.18 -5.73
C GLN A 726 -27.32 -9.45 -5.01
N VAL A 727 -28.15 -9.96 -4.13
CA VAL A 727 -27.80 -11.08 -3.26
C VAL A 727 -27.76 -12.37 -4.09
N GLY A 728 -26.59 -13.01 -4.13
CA GLY A 728 -26.41 -14.37 -4.64
C GLY A 728 -25.83 -15.25 -3.54
N GLN A 729 -26.45 -16.40 -3.31
CA GLN A 729 -25.98 -17.41 -2.36
C GLN A 729 -25.47 -18.59 -3.18
N ARG A 730 -24.16 -18.82 -3.18
CA ARG A 730 -23.53 -19.88 -3.98
C ARG A 730 -22.38 -20.51 -3.23
N VAL A 731 -22.17 -21.81 -3.43
CA VAL A 731 -21.02 -22.56 -2.93
C VAL A 731 -20.44 -23.36 -4.10
N ALA A 732 -19.12 -23.35 -4.25
CA ALA A 732 -18.43 -24.17 -5.23
C ALA A 732 -18.63 -25.65 -4.92
N SER A 733 -18.80 -26.48 -5.95
CA SER A 733 -18.96 -27.93 -5.77
C SER A 733 -17.77 -28.57 -5.06
N ARG A 734 -16.56 -28.03 -5.23
CA ARG A 734 -15.32 -28.37 -4.54
C ARG A 734 -14.47 -27.12 -4.29
N PHE A 735 -13.71 -27.12 -3.19
CA PHE A 735 -12.79 -26.07 -2.75
C PHE A 735 -11.33 -26.46 -3.00
N SER A 736 -11.04 -27.76 -3.13
CA SER A 736 -9.71 -28.24 -3.47
C SER A 736 -9.76 -29.27 -4.60
N ASP A 737 -8.65 -29.34 -5.32
CA ASP A 737 -8.31 -30.47 -6.15
C ASP A 737 -6.86 -30.84 -5.84
N THR A 738 -6.69 -31.86 -4.99
CA THR A 738 -5.37 -32.30 -4.51
C THR A 738 -4.52 -32.92 -5.62
N LYS A 739 -5.13 -33.44 -6.68
CA LYS A 739 -4.41 -33.95 -7.86
C LYS A 739 -3.83 -32.81 -8.67
N THR A 740 -4.55 -31.70 -8.80
CA THR A 740 -4.06 -30.51 -9.53
C THR A 740 -3.34 -29.50 -8.64
N ARG A 741 -3.34 -29.69 -7.31
CA ARG A 741 -2.72 -28.80 -6.32
C ARG A 741 -3.29 -27.36 -6.35
N VAL A 742 -4.56 -27.24 -6.73
CA VAL A 742 -5.30 -25.98 -6.82
C VAL A 742 -6.36 -25.91 -5.73
N PHE A 743 -6.48 -24.75 -5.07
CA PHE A 743 -7.43 -24.50 -3.99
C PHE A 743 -8.22 -23.21 -4.23
N LEU A 744 -9.42 -23.11 -3.68
CA LEU A 744 -10.28 -21.93 -3.68
C LEU A 744 -10.54 -21.49 -2.24
N SER A 745 -10.54 -20.18 -2.00
CA SER A 745 -10.77 -19.61 -0.66
C SER A 745 -11.56 -18.31 -0.72
N GLY A 746 -12.45 -18.10 0.25
CA GLY A 746 -13.32 -16.94 0.36
C GLY A 746 -14.36 -16.83 -0.75
N ASP A 747 -14.61 -15.62 -1.24
CA ASP A 747 -15.62 -15.37 -2.27
C ASP A 747 -15.43 -16.18 -3.58
N ALA A 748 -14.22 -16.71 -3.81
CA ALA A 748 -13.94 -17.64 -4.91
C ALA A 748 -14.62 -19.00 -4.70
N SER A 749 -14.79 -19.45 -3.47
CA SER A 749 -15.39 -20.72 -3.09
C SER A 749 -16.84 -20.60 -2.61
N HIS A 750 -17.25 -19.49 -1.98
CA HIS A 750 -18.65 -19.28 -1.56
C HIS A 750 -19.04 -17.82 -1.52
N THR A 751 -20.32 -17.51 -1.78
CA THR A 751 -20.88 -16.15 -1.73
C THR A 751 -22.20 -16.20 -1.00
N HIS A 752 -22.53 -15.16 -0.24
CA HIS A 752 -23.76 -15.06 0.54
C HIS A 752 -24.18 -13.60 0.73
N SER A 753 -25.28 -13.33 1.42
CA SER A 753 -25.76 -11.97 1.68
C SER A 753 -24.89 -11.23 2.72
N PRO A 754 -24.80 -9.89 2.65
CA PRO A 754 -24.05 -9.10 3.62
C PRO A 754 -24.77 -8.97 4.98
N LYS A 755 -26.03 -9.44 5.10
CA LYS A 755 -26.92 -9.18 6.24
C LYS A 755 -26.35 -9.68 7.57
N ALA A 756 -25.66 -10.82 7.55
CA ALA A 756 -25.03 -11.41 8.72
C ALA A 756 -23.57 -10.96 8.96
N ALA A 757 -23.01 -10.10 8.09
CA ALA A 757 -21.61 -9.66 8.13
C ALA A 757 -20.59 -10.81 8.19
N GLN A 758 -20.80 -11.87 7.42
CA GLN A 758 -19.95 -13.08 7.46
C GLN A 758 -18.85 -13.14 6.39
N GLY A 759 -18.97 -12.38 5.28
CA GLY A 759 -18.21 -12.67 4.05
C GLY A 759 -16.71 -12.60 4.25
N MET A 760 -16.23 -11.46 4.75
CA MET A 760 -14.83 -11.25 5.05
C MET A 760 -14.32 -12.20 6.16
N ASN A 761 -15.14 -12.48 7.19
CA ASN A 761 -14.76 -13.32 8.32
C ASN A 761 -14.55 -14.77 7.89
N THR A 762 -15.55 -15.39 7.25
CA THR A 762 -15.48 -16.77 6.75
C THR A 762 -14.35 -16.91 5.73
N SER A 763 -14.20 -15.93 4.82
CA SER A 763 -13.12 -15.89 3.83
C SER A 763 -11.72 -15.93 4.46
N MET A 764 -11.48 -15.14 5.51
CA MET A 764 -10.21 -15.18 6.23
C MET A 764 -10.02 -16.52 6.97
N HIS A 765 -11.10 -17.09 7.50
CA HIS A 765 -11.05 -18.36 8.24
C HIS A 765 -10.79 -19.58 7.34
N ASP A 766 -11.22 -19.54 6.07
CA ASP A 766 -10.82 -20.52 5.06
C ASP A 766 -9.30 -20.49 4.88
N SER A 767 -8.75 -19.29 4.67
CA SER A 767 -7.32 -19.09 4.48
C SER A 767 -6.50 -19.42 5.73
N TRP A 768 -7.01 -19.12 6.92
CA TRP A 768 -6.44 -19.51 8.21
C TRP A 768 -6.31 -21.04 8.36
N ASN A 769 -7.37 -21.77 8.00
CA ASN A 769 -7.38 -23.23 8.00
C ASN A 769 -6.42 -23.83 6.96
N LEU A 770 -6.36 -23.27 5.76
CA LEU A 770 -5.51 -23.78 4.69
C LEU A 770 -4.01 -23.52 4.94
N ALA A 771 -3.66 -22.37 5.53
CA ALA A 771 -2.27 -21.92 5.63
C ALA A 771 -1.35 -22.91 6.35
N TRP A 772 -1.77 -23.46 7.48
CA TRP A 772 -0.94 -24.39 8.25
C TRP A 772 -0.82 -25.76 7.56
N LYS A 773 -1.89 -26.21 6.89
CA LYS A 773 -1.90 -27.46 6.10
C LYS A 773 -0.92 -27.36 4.94
N LEU A 774 -0.94 -26.24 4.20
CA LEU A 774 0.02 -25.97 3.13
C LEU A 774 1.46 -25.87 3.64
N ASN A 775 1.69 -25.19 4.78
CA ASN A 775 3.02 -25.13 5.38
C ASN A 775 3.60 -26.52 5.64
N LEU A 776 2.81 -27.43 6.23
CA LEU A 776 3.27 -28.80 6.51
C LEU A 776 3.44 -29.63 5.23
N ALA A 777 2.55 -29.48 4.25
CA ALA A 777 2.64 -30.18 2.97
C ALA A 777 3.88 -29.77 2.17
N ILE A 778 4.18 -28.48 2.09
CA ILE A 778 5.36 -27.95 1.39
C ILE A 778 6.66 -28.42 2.04
N ARG A 779 6.64 -28.62 3.36
CA ARG A 779 7.78 -29.15 4.13
C ARG A 779 7.91 -30.67 4.05
N GLY A 780 7.02 -31.35 3.33
CA GLY A 780 7.02 -32.81 3.22
C GLY A 780 6.52 -33.53 4.47
N LEU A 781 5.92 -32.81 5.43
CA LEU A 781 5.48 -33.36 6.72
C LEU A 781 4.02 -33.83 6.71
N ALA A 782 3.26 -33.53 5.66
CA ALA A 782 1.85 -33.88 5.56
C ALA A 782 1.61 -35.05 4.61
N LYS A 783 0.66 -35.91 4.97
CA LYS A 783 0.02 -36.86 4.05
C LYS A 783 -1.11 -36.17 3.25
N PRO A 784 -1.57 -36.75 2.12
CA PRO A 784 -2.65 -36.17 1.31
C PRO A 784 -3.94 -35.86 2.10
N GLU A 785 -4.29 -36.72 3.06
CA GLU A 785 -5.48 -36.62 3.91
C GLU A 785 -5.53 -35.27 4.65
N LEU A 786 -4.38 -34.70 5.00
CA LEU A 786 -4.32 -33.40 5.64
C LEU A 786 -4.84 -32.28 4.72
N LEU A 787 -4.48 -32.29 3.44
CA LEU A 787 -4.94 -31.27 2.48
C LEU A 787 -6.39 -31.50 2.05
N GLU A 788 -6.82 -32.76 1.97
CA GLU A 788 -8.21 -33.14 1.66
C GLU A 788 -9.19 -32.60 2.72
N SER A 789 -8.78 -32.63 4.00
CA SER A 789 -9.58 -32.08 5.10
C SER A 789 -9.93 -30.60 4.94
N TYR A 790 -9.23 -29.82 4.11
CA TYR A 790 -9.61 -28.42 3.84
C TYR A 790 -10.99 -28.32 3.19
N ASP A 791 -11.26 -29.17 2.19
CA ASP A 791 -12.55 -29.19 1.51
C ASP A 791 -13.65 -29.65 2.47
N GLU A 792 -13.43 -30.79 3.15
CA GLU A 792 -14.37 -31.37 4.11
C GLU A 792 -14.80 -30.35 5.17
N GLU A 793 -13.83 -29.66 5.77
CA GLU A 793 -14.08 -28.69 6.83
C GLU A 793 -14.73 -27.41 6.30
N ARG A 794 -14.13 -26.76 5.30
CA ARG A 794 -14.51 -25.40 4.91
C ARG A 794 -15.73 -25.36 3.99
N ARG A 795 -15.93 -26.38 3.16
CA ARG A 795 -17.13 -26.49 2.33
C ARG A 795 -18.36 -26.74 3.18
N LYS A 796 -18.27 -27.57 4.23
CA LYS A 796 -19.34 -27.74 5.21
C LYS A 796 -19.75 -26.41 5.84
N ILE A 797 -18.78 -25.65 6.37
CA ILE A 797 -19.07 -24.35 7.00
C ILE A 797 -19.67 -23.36 6.00
N ALA A 798 -19.23 -23.38 4.74
CA ALA A 798 -19.83 -22.54 3.69
C ALA A 798 -21.28 -22.94 3.37
N LEU A 799 -21.61 -24.23 3.37
CA LEU A 799 -22.97 -24.72 3.19
C LEU A 799 -23.86 -24.35 4.38
N ASP A 800 -23.38 -24.55 5.61
CA ASP A 800 -24.07 -24.15 6.84
C ASP A 800 -24.36 -22.64 6.84
N LEU A 801 -23.39 -21.83 6.40
CA LEU A 801 -23.53 -20.39 6.26
C LEU A 801 -24.58 -19.99 5.22
N VAL A 802 -24.57 -20.63 4.05
CA VAL A 802 -25.55 -20.35 2.99
C VAL A 802 -26.95 -20.74 3.41
N ASN A 803 -27.13 -21.88 4.09
CA ASN A 803 -28.42 -22.33 4.61
C ASN A 803 -28.97 -21.34 5.65
N PHE A 804 -28.12 -20.95 6.61
CA PHE A 804 -28.46 -19.93 7.60
C PHE A 804 -28.82 -18.58 6.94
N ASP A 805 -28.01 -18.11 6.00
CA ASP A 805 -28.20 -16.83 5.33
C ASP A 805 -29.48 -16.81 4.47
N TYR A 806 -29.86 -17.94 3.87
CA TYR A 806 -31.12 -18.08 3.14
C TYR A 806 -32.34 -17.85 4.04
N GLU A 807 -32.41 -18.53 5.19
CA GLU A 807 -33.49 -18.34 6.17
C GLU A 807 -33.51 -16.92 6.72
N HIS A 808 -32.34 -16.42 7.13
CA HIS A 808 -32.18 -15.10 7.73
C HIS A 808 -32.56 -13.97 6.75
N ALA A 809 -32.16 -14.09 5.48
CA ALA A 809 -32.48 -13.11 4.45
C ALA A 809 -33.99 -13.05 4.15
N ASN A 810 -34.68 -14.21 4.15
CA ASN A 810 -36.13 -14.29 3.92
C ASN A 810 -36.93 -13.69 5.08
N GLN A 811 -36.50 -13.92 6.33
CA GLN A 811 -37.17 -13.35 7.50
C GLN A 811 -37.05 -11.82 7.56
N ILE A 812 -35.89 -11.27 7.19
CA ILE A 812 -35.71 -9.81 7.07
C ILE A 812 -36.67 -9.22 6.03
N ALA A 813 -36.86 -9.91 4.89
CA ALA A 813 -37.79 -9.47 3.85
C ALA A 813 -39.26 -9.56 4.29
N GLY A 814 -39.60 -10.49 5.19
CA GLY A 814 -40.95 -10.71 5.70
C GLY A 814 -41.37 -9.80 6.86
N GLY A 815 -40.43 -9.05 7.48
CA GLY A 815 -40.75 -8.08 8.53
C GLY A 815 -41.19 -8.65 9.89
N ASP A 816 -41.04 -9.95 10.11
CA ASP A 816 -41.38 -10.61 11.38
C ASP A 816 -40.21 -10.48 12.37
N ALA A 817 -40.27 -9.45 13.22
CA ALA A 817 -39.24 -9.18 14.21
C ALA A 817 -39.11 -10.27 15.29
N VAL A 818 -40.19 -11.01 15.60
CA VAL A 818 -40.17 -12.07 16.61
C VAL A 818 -39.48 -13.32 16.04
N ALA A 819 -39.82 -13.70 14.81
CA ALA A 819 -39.12 -14.78 14.11
C ALA A 819 -37.64 -14.45 13.90
N LEU A 820 -37.33 -13.19 13.58
CA LEU A 820 -35.96 -12.74 13.38
C LEU A 820 -35.14 -12.76 14.68
N ALA A 821 -35.70 -12.28 15.79
CA ALA A 821 -35.04 -12.36 17.09
C ALA A 821 -34.81 -13.82 17.52
N LYS A 822 -35.79 -14.71 17.26
CA LYS A 822 -35.68 -16.15 17.52
C LYS A 822 -34.60 -16.81 16.66
N ASN A 823 -34.55 -16.50 15.36
CA ASN A 823 -33.54 -17.01 14.44
C ASN A 823 -32.14 -16.48 14.80
N PHE A 824 -32.02 -15.20 15.16
CA PHE A 824 -30.77 -14.63 15.64
C PHE A 824 -30.29 -15.35 16.90
N LYS A 825 -31.16 -15.56 17.89
CA LYS A 825 -30.83 -16.30 19.11
C LYS A 825 -30.43 -17.75 18.86
N ALA A 826 -31.06 -18.43 17.89
CA ALA A 826 -30.70 -19.79 17.51
C ALA A 826 -29.33 -19.89 16.83
N ASN A 827 -28.93 -18.85 16.09
CA ASN A 827 -27.75 -18.88 15.23
C ASN A 827 -26.60 -17.98 15.70
N VAL A 828 -26.76 -17.23 16.79
CA VAL A 828 -25.74 -16.26 17.28
C VAL A 828 -24.38 -16.92 17.57
N ARG A 829 -24.38 -18.19 17.97
CA ARG A 829 -23.15 -18.98 18.15
C ARG A 829 -22.42 -19.18 16.82
N PHE A 830 -23.14 -19.46 15.74
CA PHE A 830 -22.56 -19.56 14.40
C PHE A 830 -22.13 -18.19 13.87
N ILE A 831 -22.96 -17.15 14.03
CA ILE A 831 -22.68 -15.77 13.58
C ILE A 831 -21.41 -15.21 14.22
N SER A 832 -21.18 -15.48 15.52
CA SER A 832 -19.96 -15.04 16.22
C SER A 832 -18.67 -15.71 15.70
N GLY A 833 -18.81 -16.77 14.89
CA GLY A 833 -17.73 -17.56 14.31
C GLY A 833 -17.24 -18.69 15.20
N ILE A 834 -17.61 -18.74 16.49
CA ILE A 834 -17.21 -19.84 17.39
C ILE A 834 -18.00 -21.13 17.15
N GLY A 835 -19.18 -21.04 16.54
CA GLY A 835 -20.05 -22.17 16.21
C GLY A 835 -19.71 -22.86 14.88
N ALA A 836 -18.58 -22.54 14.26
CA ALA A 836 -18.11 -23.24 13.07
C ALA A 836 -17.43 -24.56 13.47
N GLU A 837 -18.25 -25.60 13.73
CA GLU A 837 -17.82 -26.92 14.22
C GLU A 837 -17.61 -27.90 13.05
N TYR A 838 -16.49 -28.64 13.09
CA TYR A 838 -16.11 -29.63 12.10
C TYR A 838 -16.53 -31.04 12.50
N ASP A 839 -16.80 -31.86 11.49
CA ASP A 839 -17.11 -33.29 11.68
C ASP A 839 -15.86 -34.10 12.03
N GLY A 840 -16.08 -35.35 12.47
CA GLY A 840 -15.01 -36.30 12.74
C GLY A 840 -14.22 -36.64 11.48
N SER A 841 -12.89 -36.60 11.59
CA SER A 841 -11.94 -36.83 10.49
C SER A 841 -10.60 -37.30 11.05
N ALA A 842 -9.61 -37.59 10.20
CA ALA A 842 -8.25 -37.96 10.63
C ALA A 842 -7.55 -36.89 11.48
N ILE A 843 -8.01 -35.63 11.44
CA ILE A 843 -7.47 -34.53 12.26
C ILE A 843 -8.41 -34.10 13.39
N ASN A 844 -9.63 -34.65 13.44
CA ASN A 844 -10.64 -34.43 14.48
C ASN A 844 -11.05 -35.79 15.07
N HIS A 845 -10.18 -36.39 15.89
CA HIS A 845 -10.41 -37.71 16.48
C HIS A 845 -11.33 -37.60 17.70
N GLY A 846 -12.60 -37.99 17.53
CA GLY A 846 -13.49 -38.33 18.64
C GLY A 846 -13.15 -39.71 19.22
N ASN A 847 -13.48 -39.95 20.49
CA ASN A 847 -13.24 -41.25 21.13
C ASN A 847 -14.10 -42.35 20.44
N PRO A 848 -13.49 -43.38 19.79
CA PRO A 848 -14.24 -44.42 19.07
C PRO A 848 -15.10 -45.30 20.00
N ALA A 849 -14.76 -45.36 21.30
CA ALA A 849 -15.47 -46.19 22.27
C ALA A 849 -16.73 -45.53 22.84
N ASN A 850 -16.92 -44.22 22.65
CA ASN A 850 -18.14 -43.56 23.11
C ASN A 850 -18.35 -42.19 22.40
N PRO A 851 -19.17 -42.13 21.33
CA PRO A 851 -19.46 -40.89 20.61
C PRO A 851 -20.19 -39.81 21.45
N LEU A 852 -20.59 -40.15 22.67
CA LEU A 852 -21.33 -39.31 23.61
C LEU A 852 -20.80 -39.36 25.06
N SER A 853 -19.59 -39.91 25.34
CA SER A 853 -19.01 -39.70 26.69
C SER A 853 -18.54 -38.26 26.79
N PRO A 854 -19.20 -37.42 27.59
CA PRO A 854 -18.74 -36.07 27.80
C PRO A 854 -17.51 -36.19 28.69
N VAL A 855 -16.36 -35.79 28.16
CA VAL A 855 -15.53 -34.92 28.97
C VAL A 855 -16.51 -33.79 29.37
N GLY A 856 -16.82 -33.62 30.65
CA GLY A 856 -17.98 -32.82 31.11
C GLY A 856 -17.94 -31.33 30.75
N GLY A 857 -16.89 -30.86 30.07
CA GLY A 857 -16.67 -29.48 29.67
C GLY A 857 -16.86 -29.24 28.17
N ASP A 858 -16.54 -28.02 27.76
CA ASP A 858 -16.86 -27.49 26.42
C ASP A 858 -15.81 -27.85 25.34
N ALA A 859 -14.62 -28.34 25.72
CA ALA A 859 -13.57 -28.68 24.77
C ALA A 859 -13.84 -30.01 24.07
N ARG A 860 -14.05 -29.98 22.75
CA ARG A 860 -14.43 -31.16 21.94
C ARG A 860 -13.67 -31.18 20.61
N PRO A 861 -13.18 -32.34 20.13
CA PRO A 861 -12.60 -32.48 18.80
C PRO A 861 -13.51 -31.86 17.72
N GLY A 862 -12.91 -31.14 16.77
CA GLY A 862 -13.65 -30.41 15.73
C GLY A 862 -14.26 -29.07 16.17
N CYS A 863 -14.16 -28.71 17.46
CA CYS A 863 -14.60 -27.41 17.99
C CYS A 863 -13.40 -26.51 18.31
N LEU A 864 -13.64 -25.20 18.35
CA LEU A 864 -12.66 -24.24 18.85
C LEU A 864 -12.47 -24.41 20.36
N LEU A 865 -11.23 -24.21 20.80
CA LEU A 865 -10.91 -24.26 22.23
C LEU A 865 -11.64 -23.11 22.97
N PRO A 866 -12.41 -23.40 24.03
CA PRO A 866 -13.13 -22.36 24.78
C PRO A 866 -12.17 -21.34 25.41
N PRO A 867 -12.53 -20.05 25.48
CA PRO A 867 -11.69 -19.06 26.14
C PRO A 867 -11.55 -19.38 27.63
N ALA A 868 -10.32 -19.34 28.15
CA ALA A 868 -10.04 -19.59 29.56
C ALA A 868 -8.93 -18.67 30.07
N LYS A 869 -9.08 -18.20 31.31
CA LYS A 869 -8.11 -17.35 32.00
C LYS A 869 -7.24 -18.16 32.94
N VAL A 870 -5.92 -18.01 32.82
CA VAL A 870 -4.94 -18.66 33.69
C VAL A 870 -3.81 -17.70 34.02
N THR A 871 -3.04 -18.00 35.06
CA THR A 871 -1.82 -17.25 35.40
C THR A 871 -0.62 -17.94 34.78
N ARG A 872 0.18 -17.24 33.96
CA ARG A 872 1.45 -17.79 33.47
C ARG A 872 2.45 -17.87 34.63
N TYR A 873 3.00 -19.06 34.87
CA TYR A 873 3.80 -19.34 36.06
C TYR A 873 5.02 -18.43 36.20
N ILE A 874 5.79 -18.27 35.11
CA ILE A 874 7.13 -17.64 35.15
C ILE A 874 7.11 -16.15 35.54
N ASP A 875 6.05 -15.42 35.19
CA ASP A 875 5.94 -13.97 35.38
C ASP A 875 4.66 -13.54 36.13
N SER A 876 3.82 -14.49 36.53
CA SER A 876 2.55 -14.26 37.21
C SER A 876 1.56 -13.39 36.43
N ASN A 877 1.69 -13.31 35.10
CA ASN A 877 0.74 -12.55 34.28
C ASN A 877 -0.54 -13.35 34.03
N PRO A 878 -1.73 -12.74 34.18
CA PRO A 878 -2.98 -13.34 33.75
C PRO A 878 -3.07 -13.32 32.22
N VAL A 879 -3.31 -14.48 31.61
CA VAL A 879 -3.34 -14.65 30.15
C VAL A 879 -4.59 -15.40 29.70
N ASP A 880 -5.04 -15.11 28.49
CA ASP A 880 -6.06 -15.91 27.80
C ASP A 880 -5.34 -17.08 27.12
N VAL A 881 -5.40 -18.27 27.74
CA VAL A 881 -4.50 -19.39 27.43
C VAL A 881 -4.56 -19.85 25.98
N GLN A 882 -5.75 -19.77 25.38
CA GLN A 882 -6.00 -20.12 23.98
C GLN A 882 -5.34 -19.15 22.98
N LEU A 883 -4.98 -17.94 23.43
CA LEU A 883 -4.33 -16.91 22.63
C LEU A 883 -2.86 -16.67 23.03
N ASP A 884 -2.40 -17.27 24.13
CA ASP A 884 -1.09 -16.96 24.70
C ASP A 884 0.06 -17.41 23.79
N ILE A 885 -0.08 -18.61 23.23
CA ILE A 885 0.83 -19.13 22.21
C ILE A 885 0.46 -18.51 20.85
N PRO A 886 1.33 -17.68 20.25
CA PRO A 886 1.04 -17.04 18.97
C PRO A 886 0.94 -18.08 17.84
N MET A 887 0.40 -17.67 16.69
CA MET A 887 0.36 -18.54 15.52
C MET A 887 1.75 -18.72 14.90
N LEU A 888 2.33 -19.90 15.13
CA LEU A 888 3.65 -20.29 14.62
C LEU A 888 3.59 -21.55 13.74
N GLY A 889 2.38 -22.03 13.39
CA GLY A 889 2.17 -23.26 12.64
C GLY A 889 2.38 -24.55 13.45
N GLN A 890 2.34 -24.46 14.78
CA GLN A 890 2.56 -25.58 15.71
C GLN A 890 1.24 -26.14 16.24
N PHE A 891 1.22 -27.44 16.51
CA PHE A 891 0.24 -28.07 17.39
C PHE A 891 0.56 -27.73 18.84
N ARG A 892 -0.47 -27.55 19.67
CA ARG A 892 -0.31 -27.29 21.10
C ARG A 892 -0.84 -28.48 21.88
N VAL A 893 0.02 -29.09 22.68
CA VAL A 893 -0.30 -30.25 23.52
C VAL A 893 -0.41 -29.75 24.95
N PHE A 894 -1.62 -29.51 25.42
CA PHE A 894 -1.89 -29.08 26.80
C PHE A 894 -2.02 -30.30 27.70
N LEU A 895 -1.13 -30.43 28.68
CA LEU A 895 -1.21 -31.39 29.78
C LEU A 895 -1.93 -30.71 30.95
N LEU A 896 -3.08 -31.23 31.37
CA LEU A 896 -3.88 -30.70 32.47
C LEU A 896 -3.87 -31.70 33.63
N MET A 897 -3.58 -31.23 34.83
CA MET A 897 -3.49 -32.07 36.04
C MET A 897 -3.80 -31.27 37.31
N TRP A 898 -4.30 -31.95 38.33
CA TRP A 898 -4.57 -31.33 39.61
C TRP A 898 -3.27 -30.98 40.37
N ASP A 899 -2.39 -31.98 40.51
CA ASP A 899 -1.14 -31.92 41.26
C ASP A 899 0.02 -32.44 40.40
N VAL A 900 1.09 -31.65 40.29
CA VAL A 900 2.27 -31.96 39.46
C VAL A 900 3.15 -33.04 40.08
N GLN A 901 3.22 -33.10 41.41
CA GLN A 901 4.02 -34.09 42.14
C GLN A 901 3.35 -35.46 42.06
N GLU A 902 2.03 -35.53 42.21
CA GLU A 902 1.25 -36.76 42.02
C GLU A 902 1.41 -37.29 40.59
N ALA A 903 1.32 -36.41 39.58
CA ALA A 903 1.47 -36.77 38.17
C ALA A 903 2.95 -36.96 37.72
N ALA A 904 3.94 -36.79 38.60
CA ALA A 904 5.36 -36.82 38.22
C ALA A 904 5.81 -38.14 37.54
N PRO A 905 5.35 -39.34 37.96
CA PRO A 905 5.66 -40.59 37.24
C PRO A 905 5.11 -40.58 35.81
N PHE A 906 3.86 -40.15 35.62
CA PHE A 906 3.23 -40.00 34.30
C PHE A 906 4.01 -39.02 33.42
N LEU A 907 4.33 -37.82 33.96
CA LEU A 907 5.08 -36.80 33.22
C LEU A 907 6.45 -37.33 32.78
N THR A 908 7.14 -38.06 33.64
CA THR A 908 8.46 -38.63 33.36
C THR A 908 8.40 -39.66 32.24
N THR A 909 7.47 -40.62 32.32
CA THR A 909 7.34 -41.67 31.29
C THR A 909 6.80 -41.10 29.98
N PHE A 910 5.85 -40.18 30.01
CA PHE A 910 5.34 -39.46 28.84
C PHE A 910 6.44 -38.67 28.12
N CYS A 911 7.18 -37.80 28.84
CA CYS A 911 8.23 -36.99 28.22
C CYS A 911 9.35 -37.86 27.65
N ARG A 912 9.74 -38.95 28.34
CA ARG A 912 10.73 -39.90 27.84
C ARG A 912 10.24 -40.59 26.57
N ALA A 913 8.98 -41.04 26.54
CA ALA A 913 8.41 -41.74 25.40
C ALA A 913 8.29 -40.82 24.17
N VAL A 914 7.78 -39.59 24.35
CA VAL A 914 7.65 -38.60 23.27
C VAL A 914 9.01 -38.15 22.72
N ALA A 915 10.04 -38.07 23.57
CA ALA A 915 11.40 -37.71 23.15
C ALA A 915 12.20 -38.90 22.57
N GLY A 916 11.73 -40.14 22.76
CA GLY A 916 12.45 -41.34 22.33
C GLY A 916 12.54 -41.49 20.81
N ASP A 917 13.63 -42.09 20.33
CA ASP A 917 13.90 -42.25 18.88
C ASP A 917 12.82 -43.05 18.13
N GLY A 918 12.09 -43.91 18.84
CA GLY A 918 10.98 -44.70 18.29
C GLY A 918 9.65 -43.94 18.17
N SER A 919 9.54 -42.73 18.74
CA SER A 919 8.30 -41.94 18.67
C SER A 919 8.22 -41.17 17.36
N LEU A 920 7.04 -41.23 16.71
CA LEU A 920 6.76 -40.46 15.50
C LEU A 920 6.86 -38.96 15.78
N MET A 921 6.39 -38.47 16.93
CA MET A 921 6.52 -37.07 17.33
C MET A 921 7.98 -36.61 17.43
N SER A 922 8.87 -37.45 17.97
CA SER A 922 10.32 -37.15 18.02
C SER A 922 10.90 -37.04 16.61
N GLN A 923 10.61 -38.03 15.75
CA GLN A 923 11.08 -38.06 14.37
C GLN A 923 10.54 -36.88 13.54
N LEU A 924 9.26 -36.54 13.69
CA LEU A 924 8.64 -35.37 13.07
C LEU A 924 9.27 -34.06 13.58
N SER A 925 9.59 -33.96 14.87
CA SER A 925 10.26 -32.80 15.43
C SER A 925 11.66 -32.63 14.84
N ALA A 926 12.43 -33.71 14.71
CA ALA A 926 13.73 -33.69 14.05
C ALA A 926 13.63 -33.28 12.57
N ALA A 927 12.68 -33.85 11.83
CA ALA A 927 12.42 -33.49 10.44
C ALA A 927 12.00 -32.01 10.28
N ALA A 928 11.13 -31.52 11.18
CA ALA A 928 10.72 -30.13 11.21
C ALA A 928 11.91 -29.20 11.53
N SER A 929 12.78 -29.56 12.46
CA SER A 929 13.99 -28.79 12.78
C SER A 929 14.93 -28.68 11.57
N THR A 930 15.17 -29.77 10.85
CA THR A 930 15.94 -29.74 9.59
C THR A 930 15.26 -28.83 8.55
N SER A 931 13.94 -28.93 8.40
CA SER A 931 13.16 -28.11 7.46
C SER A 931 13.18 -26.61 7.82
N TYR A 932 13.04 -26.25 9.10
CA TYR A 932 13.09 -24.85 9.54
C TYR A 932 14.51 -24.29 9.59
N ALA A 933 15.54 -25.12 9.72
CA ALA A 933 16.92 -24.70 9.52
C ALA A 933 17.19 -24.33 8.06
N ALA A 934 16.67 -25.11 7.10
CA ALA A 934 16.79 -24.83 5.67
C ALA A 934 15.90 -23.65 5.22
N GLN A 935 14.68 -23.55 5.77
CA GLN A 935 13.70 -22.52 5.44
C GLN A 935 13.08 -21.95 6.73
N PRO A 936 13.75 -20.96 7.37
CA PRO A 936 13.34 -20.42 8.66
C PRO A 936 12.09 -19.56 8.57
N ARG A 937 11.42 -19.38 9.72
CA ARG A 937 10.33 -18.40 9.87
C ARG A 937 10.89 -17.00 9.61
N LEU A 938 10.15 -16.16 8.88
CA LEU A 938 10.58 -14.80 8.61
C LEU A 938 10.26 -13.91 9.80
N GLY A 939 11.31 -13.35 10.40
CA GLY A 939 11.20 -12.39 11.49
C GLY A 939 10.73 -11.01 11.04
N SER A 940 10.21 -10.26 11.99
CA SER A 940 9.87 -8.84 11.90
C SER A 940 10.63 -8.05 12.97
N PRO A 941 10.76 -6.73 12.82
CA PRO A 941 11.39 -5.89 13.84
C PRO A 941 10.78 -6.05 15.25
N GLU A 942 9.48 -6.36 15.32
CA GLU A 942 8.74 -6.57 16.56
C GLU A 942 9.10 -7.87 17.30
N ASP A 943 9.67 -8.86 16.60
CA ASP A 943 9.97 -10.17 17.20
C ASP A 943 11.09 -10.10 18.25
N VAL A 944 11.88 -9.01 18.27
CA VAL A 944 12.81 -8.71 19.37
C VAL A 944 12.07 -8.58 20.71
N TYR A 945 10.84 -8.08 20.69
CA TYR A 945 10.00 -7.91 21.89
C TYR A 945 9.11 -9.12 22.14
N LEU A 946 8.55 -9.70 21.07
CA LEU A 946 7.63 -10.84 21.18
C LEU A 946 8.33 -12.16 21.51
N ARG A 947 9.59 -12.32 21.06
CA ARG A 947 10.45 -13.50 21.27
C ARG A 947 9.74 -14.83 20.95
N PRO A 948 9.39 -15.09 19.67
CA PRO A 948 8.71 -16.32 19.26
C PRO A 948 9.46 -17.62 19.68
N GLU A 949 10.77 -17.54 19.88
CA GLU A 949 11.62 -18.67 20.28
C GLU A 949 11.20 -19.27 21.63
N ARG A 950 10.51 -18.50 22.46
CA ARG A 950 9.91 -18.96 23.73
C ARG A 950 8.99 -20.18 23.54
N TYR A 951 8.36 -20.31 22.38
CA TYR A 951 7.36 -21.33 22.08
C TYR A 951 7.88 -22.44 21.15
N THR A 952 9.12 -22.33 20.69
CA THR A 952 9.77 -23.30 19.78
C THR A 952 11.00 -23.95 20.40
N ALA A 953 11.21 -23.81 21.72
CA ALA A 953 12.40 -24.29 22.42
C ALA A 953 12.56 -25.82 22.33
N VAL A 954 11.45 -26.56 22.44
CA VAL A 954 11.45 -28.03 22.38
C VAL A 954 11.30 -28.54 20.95
N SER A 955 10.34 -28.01 20.19
CA SER A 955 10.05 -28.44 18.83
C SER A 955 9.48 -27.29 18.01
N HIS A 956 9.80 -27.26 16.71
CA HIS A 956 9.19 -26.31 15.78
C HIS A 956 7.80 -26.74 15.30
N LEU A 957 7.33 -27.93 15.68
CA LEU A 957 6.05 -28.50 15.29
C LEU A 957 5.08 -28.68 16.46
N PHE A 958 5.60 -28.99 17.65
CA PHE A 958 4.80 -29.18 18.87
C PHE A 958 5.21 -28.19 19.95
N THR A 959 4.23 -27.56 20.58
CA THR A 959 4.41 -26.77 21.81
C THR A 959 3.74 -27.55 22.94
N PHE A 960 4.53 -27.99 23.92
CA PHE A 960 4.01 -28.62 25.12
C PHE A 960 3.68 -27.55 26.15
N ALA A 961 2.46 -27.60 26.69
CA ALA A 961 1.98 -26.68 27.70
C ALA A 961 1.47 -27.49 28.90
N LEU A 962 1.66 -26.97 30.10
CA LEU A 962 1.15 -27.59 31.33
C LEU A 962 0.23 -26.61 32.03
N ILE A 963 -0.96 -27.06 32.39
CA ILE A 963 -1.95 -26.32 33.19
C ILE A 963 -2.19 -27.11 34.45
N THR A 964 -2.04 -26.48 35.61
CA THR A 964 -2.29 -27.12 36.89
C THR A 964 -2.99 -26.19 37.86
N THR A 965 -3.82 -26.76 38.72
CA THR A 965 -4.45 -26.07 39.85
C THR A 965 -3.57 -26.06 41.10
N MET A 966 -2.40 -26.73 41.07
CA MET A 966 -1.45 -26.75 42.17
C MET A 966 -0.97 -25.33 42.50
N ALA A 967 -0.86 -24.99 43.78
CA ALA A 967 -0.47 -23.65 44.18
C ALA A 967 0.99 -23.34 43.76
N LYS A 968 1.25 -22.12 43.28
CA LYS A 968 2.58 -21.70 42.84
C LYS A 968 3.68 -21.96 43.87
N ALA A 969 3.37 -21.81 45.17
CA ALA A 969 4.32 -21.95 46.26
C ALA A 969 4.74 -23.40 46.55
N GLU A 970 4.06 -24.38 45.96
CA GLU A 970 4.23 -25.81 46.25
C GLU A 970 4.88 -26.58 45.09
N MET A 971 5.20 -25.89 43.99
CA MET A 971 5.88 -26.47 42.83
C MET A 971 6.91 -25.51 42.26
N GLU A 972 8.02 -26.05 41.79
CA GLU A 972 9.05 -25.34 41.07
C GLU A 972 9.21 -25.88 39.65
N ILE A 973 9.70 -25.05 38.72
CA ILE A 973 9.98 -25.52 37.35
C ILE A 973 10.97 -26.69 37.36
N SER A 974 11.90 -26.72 38.32
CA SER A 974 12.88 -27.81 38.47
C SER A 974 12.27 -29.18 38.77
N ASP A 975 11.02 -29.22 39.24
CA ASP A 975 10.33 -30.46 39.58
C ASP A 975 9.80 -31.18 38.32
N LEU A 976 9.74 -30.46 37.18
CA LEU A 976 9.26 -30.99 35.91
C LEU A 976 10.37 -31.73 35.14
N PRO A 977 10.03 -32.69 34.27
CA PRO A 977 10.98 -33.26 33.32
C PRO A 977 11.62 -32.19 32.41
N ALA A 978 12.87 -32.40 31.97
CA ALA A 978 13.65 -31.43 31.21
C ALA A 978 12.90 -30.80 30.01
N MET A 979 12.14 -31.60 29.26
CA MET A 979 11.33 -31.12 28.13
C MET A 979 10.32 -30.03 28.54
N LEU A 980 9.70 -30.16 29.71
CA LEU A 980 8.74 -29.17 30.22
C LEU A 980 9.45 -27.99 30.89
N GLN A 981 10.66 -28.18 31.44
CA GLN A 981 11.51 -27.06 31.89
C GLN A 981 11.93 -26.15 30.73
N ASP A 982 12.21 -26.73 29.56
CA ASP A 982 12.49 -25.96 28.35
C ASP A 982 11.24 -25.23 27.84
N SER A 983 10.05 -25.78 28.12
CA SER A 983 8.74 -25.17 27.84
C SER A 983 8.22 -24.27 28.97
N ARG A 984 9.10 -23.70 29.81
CA ARG A 984 8.71 -22.87 30.98
C ARG A 984 7.79 -21.68 30.71
N TRP A 985 7.73 -21.18 29.47
CA TRP A 985 6.84 -20.08 29.08
C TRP A 985 5.38 -20.52 28.88
N THR A 986 5.14 -21.82 28.77
CA THR A 986 3.83 -22.45 28.58
C THR A 986 3.42 -23.30 29.79
N LEU A 987 3.93 -22.92 30.97
CA LEU A 987 3.48 -23.42 32.27
C LEU A 987 2.48 -22.42 32.85
N TYR A 988 1.29 -22.91 33.21
CA TYR A 988 0.17 -22.10 33.66
C TYR A 988 -0.45 -22.65 34.94
N LEU A 989 -0.93 -21.73 35.76
CA LEU A 989 -1.70 -21.98 36.97
C LEU A 989 -3.16 -21.66 36.69
N ASP A 990 -4.03 -22.62 36.99
CA ASP A 990 -5.48 -22.48 36.90
C ASP A 990 -6.02 -22.01 38.25
N ASP A 991 -5.81 -20.72 38.54
CA ASP A 991 -5.96 -20.15 39.89
C ASP A 991 -6.76 -18.84 39.96
N ILE A 992 -7.28 -18.36 38.82
CA ILE A 992 -7.97 -17.06 38.69
C ILE A 992 -9.33 -17.15 37.99
N PRO A 993 -10.25 -18.05 38.43
CA PRO A 993 -11.55 -18.24 37.80
C PRO A 993 -12.37 -16.94 37.78
N GLU A 994 -12.20 -16.05 38.75
CA GLU A 994 -12.91 -14.77 38.82
C GLU A 994 -12.60 -13.80 37.66
N LYS A 995 -11.51 -14.03 36.92
CA LYS A 995 -11.13 -13.26 35.72
C LYS A 995 -11.53 -13.95 34.41
N ASP A 996 -12.06 -15.17 34.48
CA ASP A 996 -12.59 -15.90 33.35
C ASP A 996 -13.96 -15.34 32.93
N THR A 997 -14.31 -15.51 31.66
CA THR A 997 -15.58 -15.03 31.07
C THR A 997 -16.83 -15.64 31.73
N ARG A 998 -16.71 -16.81 32.37
CA ARG A 998 -17.79 -17.51 33.06
C ARG A 998 -17.53 -17.73 34.54
N GLY A 999 -16.44 -17.19 35.09
CA GLY A 999 -16.13 -17.38 36.51
C GLY A 999 -15.63 -18.81 36.83
N GLN A 1000 -15.14 -19.55 35.84
CA GLN A 1000 -14.77 -20.97 35.98
C GLN A 1000 -13.27 -21.19 35.82
N LEU A 1001 -12.77 -22.26 36.43
CA LEU A 1001 -11.42 -22.76 36.17
C LEU A 1001 -11.31 -23.25 34.72
N CYS A 1002 -10.13 -23.14 34.13
CA CYS A 1002 -9.81 -23.66 32.79
C CYS A 1002 -10.07 -25.17 32.71
N THR A 1003 -9.62 -25.92 33.71
CA THR A 1003 -9.81 -27.37 33.83
C THR A 1003 -11.29 -27.75 33.90
N GLU A 1004 -12.09 -27.01 34.68
CA GLU A 1004 -13.55 -27.18 34.77
C GLU A 1004 -14.23 -26.83 33.44
N LYS A 1005 -13.91 -25.67 32.86
CA LYS A 1005 -14.54 -25.21 31.61
C LYS A 1005 -14.23 -26.14 30.44
N TRP A 1006 -12.97 -26.58 30.31
CA TRP A 1006 -12.57 -27.43 29.19
C TRP A 1006 -12.97 -28.88 29.41
N LEU A 1007 -12.89 -29.37 30.66
CA LEU A 1007 -12.99 -30.79 30.93
C LEU A 1007 -14.16 -31.23 31.84
N GLY A 1008 -14.88 -30.31 32.47
CA GLY A 1008 -15.94 -30.60 33.43
C GLY A 1008 -15.41 -30.78 34.85
N SER A 1009 -14.95 -31.98 35.20
CA SER A 1009 -14.25 -32.26 36.47
C SER A 1009 -12.99 -33.06 36.21
N LEU A 1010 -11.85 -32.67 36.78
CA LEU A 1010 -10.61 -33.43 36.72
C LEU A 1010 -10.36 -34.01 38.12
N GLU A 1011 -10.45 -35.34 38.25
CA GLU A 1011 -10.33 -36.00 39.55
C GLU A 1011 -8.86 -36.08 40.02
N PRO A 1012 -8.60 -36.22 41.34
CA PRO A 1012 -7.26 -36.53 41.84
C PRO A 1012 -6.65 -37.74 41.13
N GLY A 1013 -5.37 -37.67 40.79
CA GLY A 1013 -4.69 -38.71 40.01
C GLY A 1013 -5.04 -38.75 38.52
N GLU A 1014 -5.96 -37.93 38.00
CA GLU A 1014 -6.20 -37.83 36.55
C GLU A 1014 -5.27 -36.82 35.86
N VAL A 1015 -4.75 -37.21 34.70
CA VAL A 1015 -4.11 -36.31 33.74
C VAL A 1015 -4.93 -36.28 32.46
N ALA A 1016 -5.18 -35.10 31.92
CA ALA A 1016 -5.82 -34.93 30.62
C ALA A 1016 -4.86 -34.29 29.62
N ILE A 1017 -5.05 -34.59 28.34
CA ILE A 1017 -4.29 -34.03 27.24
C ILE A 1017 -5.29 -33.50 26.23
N VAL A 1018 -5.25 -32.19 26.03
CA VAL A 1018 -6.02 -31.51 24.99
C VAL A 1018 -5.04 -31.14 23.89
N ASN A 1019 -5.16 -31.82 22.75
CA ASN A 1019 -4.33 -31.55 21.59
C ASN A 1019 -5.03 -30.57 20.65
N VAL A 1020 -4.40 -29.42 20.42
CA VAL A 1020 -4.98 -28.29 19.68
C VAL A 1020 -4.17 -28.05 18.41
N ARG A 1021 -4.88 -27.96 17.29
CA ARG A 1021 -4.33 -27.70 15.97
C ARG A 1021 -3.74 -26.30 15.86
N PRO A 1022 -2.90 -26.03 14.83
CA PRO A 1022 -2.37 -24.69 14.58
C PRO A 1022 -3.45 -23.61 14.40
N ASP A 1023 -4.61 -23.98 13.86
CA ASP A 1023 -5.74 -23.07 13.65
C ASP A 1023 -6.64 -22.86 14.89
N GLY A 1024 -6.31 -23.46 16.04
CA GLY A 1024 -7.00 -23.26 17.32
C GLY A 1024 -8.18 -24.21 17.58
N TYR A 1025 -8.42 -25.16 16.67
CA TYR A 1025 -9.40 -26.22 16.87
C TYR A 1025 -8.82 -27.36 17.70
N VAL A 1026 -9.63 -27.96 18.57
CA VAL A 1026 -9.27 -29.19 19.27
C VAL A 1026 -9.23 -30.32 18.25
N GLY A 1027 -8.09 -30.99 18.15
CA GLY A 1027 -7.90 -32.12 17.24
C GLY A 1027 -8.18 -33.47 17.90
N SER A 1028 -7.76 -33.64 19.15
CA SER A 1028 -8.02 -34.83 19.95
C SER A 1028 -7.97 -34.50 21.45
N LEU A 1029 -8.66 -35.32 22.26
CA LEU A 1029 -8.70 -35.16 23.72
C LEU A 1029 -8.82 -36.55 24.35
N ALA A 1030 -8.00 -36.82 25.37
CA ALA A 1030 -8.12 -38.02 26.20
C ALA A 1030 -7.70 -37.75 27.65
N ARG A 1031 -8.00 -38.73 28.51
CA ARG A 1031 -7.70 -38.75 29.96
C ARG A 1031 -6.97 -40.03 30.33
N TRP A 1032 -6.11 -39.94 31.34
CA TRP A 1032 -5.32 -41.04 31.85
C TRP A 1032 -5.30 -41.01 33.37
N ASP A 1033 -5.29 -42.19 33.96
CA ASP A 1033 -5.00 -42.39 35.38
C ASP A 1033 -3.47 -42.38 35.56
N SER A 1034 -2.96 -41.37 36.28
CA SER A 1034 -1.53 -41.19 36.52
C SER A 1034 -0.94 -42.20 37.50
N SER A 1035 -1.78 -42.93 38.25
CA SER A 1035 -1.35 -44.01 39.14
C SER A 1035 -0.95 -45.29 38.40
N VAL A 1036 -1.29 -45.41 37.13
CA VAL A 1036 -0.95 -46.56 36.30
C VAL A 1036 0.43 -46.36 35.66
N ASP A 1037 1.38 -47.24 35.98
CA ASP A 1037 2.81 -47.11 35.63
C ASP A 1037 3.09 -46.81 34.13
N ASP A 1038 2.36 -47.44 33.21
CA ASP A 1038 2.55 -47.29 31.76
C ASP A 1038 1.64 -46.23 31.10
N ALA A 1039 0.86 -45.48 31.89
CA ALA A 1039 -0.11 -44.51 31.37
C ALA A 1039 0.54 -43.41 30.53
N GLY A 1040 1.70 -42.90 30.94
CA GLY A 1040 2.44 -41.89 30.18
C GLY A 1040 2.95 -42.40 28.83
N GLU A 1041 3.41 -43.66 28.76
CA GLU A 1041 3.84 -44.29 27.50
C GLU A 1041 2.65 -44.57 26.57
N ARG A 1042 1.50 -44.98 27.12
CA ARG A 1042 0.26 -45.13 26.35
C ARG A 1042 -0.24 -43.79 25.80
N ALA A 1043 -0.15 -42.72 26.59
CA ALA A 1043 -0.51 -41.37 26.17
C ALA A 1043 0.37 -40.87 25.01
N ALA A 1044 1.68 -41.12 25.07
CA ALA A 1044 2.60 -40.81 23.99
C ALA A 1044 2.29 -41.59 22.70
N ARG A 1045 2.03 -42.90 22.81
CA ARG A 1045 1.63 -43.74 21.66
C ARG A 1045 0.30 -43.29 21.04
N TRP A 1046 -0.67 -42.90 21.86
CA TRP A 1046 -1.94 -42.35 21.38
C TRP A 1046 -1.75 -41.07 20.55
N LEU A 1047 -0.83 -40.19 20.95
CA LEU A 1047 -0.47 -39.02 20.14
C LEU A 1047 0.24 -39.42 18.84
N ASP A 1048 1.16 -40.39 18.89
CA ASP A 1048 1.82 -40.92 17.68
C ASP A 1048 0.81 -41.52 16.69
N GLU A 1049 -0.21 -42.25 17.17
CA GLU A 1049 -1.30 -42.77 16.36
C GLU A 1049 -2.14 -41.65 15.74
N TYR A 1050 -2.48 -40.61 16.51
CA TYR A 1050 -3.19 -39.43 16.01
C TYR A 1050 -2.41 -38.73 14.90
N TYR A 1051 -1.16 -38.35 15.14
CA TYR A 1051 -0.31 -37.69 14.13
C TYR A 1051 -0.01 -38.61 12.96
N GLY A 1052 0.15 -39.92 13.21
CA GLY A 1052 0.32 -40.93 12.18
C GLY A 1052 -0.85 -41.03 11.21
N GLY A 1053 -2.04 -40.53 11.57
CA GLY A 1053 -3.20 -40.46 10.67
C GLY A 1053 -3.00 -39.54 9.47
N PHE A 1054 -2.25 -38.44 9.62
CA PHE A 1054 -2.18 -37.35 8.62
C PHE A 1054 -0.80 -36.71 8.43
N MET A 1055 0.18 -37.05 9.26
CA MET A 1055 1.57 -36.60 9.15
C MET A 1055 2.46 -37.72 8.62
N ARG A 1056 3.57 -37.35 7.98
CA ARG A 1056 4.60 -38.29 7.51
C ARG A 1056 5.99 -37.70 7.65
N LEU A 1057 6.99 -38.57 7.64
CA LEU A 1057 8.38 -38.14 7.49
C LEU A 1057 8.66 -37.82 6.01
N PRO A 1058 9.53 -36.84 5.71
CA PRO A 1058 9.97 -36.59 4.35
C PRO A 1058 10.66 -37.83 3.77
N GLU A 1059 10.42 -38.12 2.49
CA GLU A 1059 11.14 -39.17 1.77
C GLU A 1059 12.61 -38.77 1.66
N THR A 1060 13.52 -39.60 2.18
CA THR A 1060 14.96 -39.40 2.00
C THR A 1060 15.31 -39.68 0.55
N GLU A 1061 15.81 -38.68 -0.19
CA GLU A 1061 16.45 -38.90 -1.49
C GLU A 1061 17.68 -39.79 -1.27
N THR A 1062 17.52 -41.10 -1.47
CA THR A 1062 18.62 -42.08 -1.56
C THR A 1062 19.24 -42.11 -2.94
#